data_AF-A0A2G2A1T3-F1
#
_entry.id   AF-A0A2G2A1T3-F1
#
_cell.length_a   1.000
_cell.length_b   1.000
_cell.length_c   1.000
_cell.angle_alpha   90.00
_cell.angle_beta   90.00
_cell.angle_gamma   90.00
#
_symmetry.space_group_name_H-M   'P 1'
#
loop_
_entity.id
_entity.type
_entity.pdbx_description
1 polymer ?
#
loop_
_entity_poly.entity_id
_entity_poly.type
_entity_poly.pdbx_seq_one_letter_code
_entity_poly.pdbx_strand_id
1 'polypeptide(L)'
;AGLIAALTAARAGADVILADEDARMGGRLLAETHAVDGMAGHLWVDQVLGELRGMDNVRLMTRTTVTGAYDQGTYGALERVGHHRPRADGLARECFWRIVAKRALLCAGALERPIAFPNNDRPGIMTAAAVRAYLNRWGVAPGQAVTVFANNDDAHRTALDMPDAGVPVAGVIDSRADARAQGDYRLFTGAQVTGTRGRLGLEQISVTHTGGTDQIATDCLAMSGGWNPSVHLTCHMNGRPTWQSDIASFVPTPDSVPGMTIAGAAKGHFSTTACLKDGAAVAVAALAELKIKAKPATTPQAEDTPYAMTPLWVVEGKGRKWLDFQNDVHVKDIKLAAQENFRSVEHMKRYTTQGMATDQGKNSNVAALAVLADATGRGIPETGTTTFRPPYVPVAIAAMGAGSQGVGFAPQRFTTSHKASVERGAPMIEAGLWYRPSFYPAAGETTWRQSCDREVAAVRNAVGICDVSTLGKIDIQGPDAAAFLDFVYCNTFSTLKIGRVRYGLMLREDGHVMDDGTTARLGENHYVMTTTTAAAGLVMRHLDFVAQVLRPDLDVQCISVTEHWAQFAVAGPKSRELLNGVLDSQIDDESWPFMACGAMGVAGVQGRLFRISFSGEHAYEVAVPARYGAALYDVLVERAQTMGGCAYGMEALNVLRIEKGHITHSEIHGRTTAFDIGFGRMVSQKKDCIGNAASQREGLLEEDREQLVGLKPAGEVKQITAGAHLFAQGAEPVRTNDQGYVTSVGFSPTLGTPLGLGFLRNGRARHGEVITMVDHLRGVTAQCEVCDPVFVDPEGGRLRG
;
A
#
# COMPACT_ATOMS: atom_id res chain seq x y z
N ALA A 1 5.02 -35.79 -0.67
CA ALA A 1 3.91 -35.18 -1.43
C ALA A 1 4.39 -34.15 -2.45
N GLY A 2 4.95 -33.00 -2.05
CA GLY A 2 5.32 -31.92 -2.99
C GLY A 2 6.28 -32.33 -4.11
N LEU A 3 7.33 -33.09 -3.78
CA LEU A 3 8.32 -33.57 -4.77
C LEU A 3 7.69 -34.44 -5.87
N ILE A 4 6.91 -35.46 -5.50
CA ILE A 4 6.29 -36.37 -6.47
C ILE A 4 5.17 -35.68 -7.27
N ALA A 5 4.47 -34.71 -6.66
CA ALA A 5 3.48 -33.88 -7.34
C ALA A 5 4.15 -32.99 -8.41
N ALA A 6 5.25 -32.30 -8.05
CA ALA A 6 6.05 -31.51 -8.97
C ALA A 6 6.62 -32.36 -10.10
N LEU A 7 7.16 -33.54 -9.80
CA LEU A 7 7.68 -34.48 -10.80
C LEU A 7 6.59 -34.94 -11.77
N THR A 8 5.41 -35.27 -11.25
CA THR A 8 4.25 -35.68 -12.07
C THR A 8 3.81 -34.56 -13.01
N ALA A 9 3.72 -33.32 -12.51
CA ALA A 9 3.32 -32.16 -13.31
C ALA A 9 4.38 -31.77 -14.35
N ALA A 10 5.66 -31.77 -13.95
CA ALA A 10 6.76 -31.39 -14.83
C ALA A 10 6.94 -32.38 -15.99
N ARG A 11 6.86 -33.69 -15.72
CA ARG A 11 6.89 -34.75 -16.76
C ARG A 11 5.71 -34.67 -17.73
N ALA A 12 4.59 -34.10 -17.31
CA ALA A 12 3.42 -33.86 -18.17
C ALA A 12 3.55 -32.57 -19.01
N GLY A 13 4.65 -31.82 -18.87
CA GLY A 13 4.93 -30.60 -19.62
C GLY A 13 4.29 -29.33 -19.06
N ALA A 14 3.82 -29.33 -17.82
CA ALA A 14 3.30 -28.12 -17.18
C ALA A 14 4.44 -27.23 -16.66
N ASP A 15 4.25 -25.90 -16.65
CA ASP A 15 5.15 -24.98 -15.94
C ASP A 15 4.95 -25.11 -14.43
N VAL A 16 6.00 -25.48 -13.70
CA VAL A 16 5.95 -25.82 -12.28
C VAL A 16 6.84 -24.89 -11.48
N ILE A 17 6.27 -24.33 -10.41
CA ILE A 17 7.03 -23.72 -9.31
C ILE A 17 6.93 -24.66 -8.10
N LEU A 18 8.07 -25.08 -7.57
CA LEU A 18 8.15 -25.76 -6.28
C LEU A 18 8.84 -24.84 -5.28
N ALA A 19 8.07 -24.29 -4.35
CA ALA A 19 8.57 -23.43 -3.27
C ALA A 19 8.61 -24.19 -1.94
N ASP A 20 9.72 -24.09 -1.23
CA ASP A 20 9.96 -24.74 0.06
C ASP A 20 10.70 -23.77 0.98
N GLU A 21 10.26 -23.67 2.24
CA GLU A 21 10.82 -22.71 3.20
C GLU A 21 12.23 -23.08 3.69
N ASP A 22 12.63 -24.33 3.50
CA ASP A 22 13.90 -24.86 3.97
C ASP A 22 15.07 -24.55 3.03
N ALA A 23 16.29 -24.60 3.57
CA ALA A 23 17.56 -24.53 2.87
C ALA A 23 17.73 -25.66 1.83
N ARG A 24 17.19 -26.85 2.12
CA ARG A 24 17.15 -28.02 1.24
C ARG A 24 15.72 -28.51 1.17
N MET A 25 15.22 -28.67 -0.06
CA MET A 25 13.94 -29.35 -0.30
C MET A 25 14.02 -30.81 0.13
N GLY A 26 12.92 -31.35 0.63
CA GLY A 26 12.81 -32.74 1.06
C GLY A 26 11.85 -32.95 2.23
N GLY A 27 11.56 -31.88 2.98
CA GLY A 27 10.70 -31.95 4.16
C GLY A 27 11.21 -32.99 5.17
N ARG A 28 10.29 -33.78 5.74
CA ARG A 28 10.63 -34.80 6.74
C ARG A 28 11.61 -35.87 6.23
N LEU A 29 11.69 -36.16 4.93
CA LEU A 29 12.64 -37.17 4.42
C LEU A 29 14.12 -36.82 4.68
N LEU A 30 14.43 -35.56 4.99
CA LEU A 30 15.77 -35.14 5.41
C LEU A 30 16.07 -35.46 6.89
N ALA A 31 15.08 -35.86 7.67
CA ALA A 31 15.15 -36.09 9.11
C ALA A 31 14.74 -37.51 9.53
N GLU A 32 14.37 -38.37 8.58
CA GLU A 32 13.90 -39.74 8.83
C GLU A 32 14.89 -40.77 8.24
N THR A 33 14.98 -41.95 8.86
CA THR A 33 15.91 -43.04 8.48
C THR A 33 15.30 -44.07 7.54
N HIS A 34 13.97 -44.09 7.36
CA HIS A 34 13.30 -45.05 6.50
C HIS A 34 13.72 -44.96 5.03
N ALA A 35 13.80 -46.13 4.40
CA ALA A 35 14.11 -46.23 2.98
C ALA A 35 12.92 -45.82 2.11
N VAL A 36 13.23 -45.16 0.99
CA VAL A 36 12.32 -44.89 -0.13
C VAL A 36 12.95 -45.51 -1.37
N ASP A 37 12.26 -46.49 -1.95
CA ASP A 37 12.73 -47.31 -3.08
C ASP A 37 14.07 -48.02 -2.80
N GLY A 38 14.24 -48.51 -1.57
CA GLY A 38 15.50 -49.16 -1.14
C GLY A 38 16.67 -48.21 -0.91
N MET A 39 16.46 -46.89 -1.01
CA MET A 39 17.47 -45.85 -0.77
C MET A 39 17.15 -45.04 0.49
N ALA A 40 18.16 -44.45 1.14
CA ALA A 40 17.90 -43.48 2.21
C ALA A 40 17.06 -42.30 1.68
N GLY A 41 16.10 -41.80 2.47
CA GLY A 41 15.14 -40.78 2.02
C GLY A 41 15.79 -39.53 1.41
N HIS A 42 16.87 -39.03 2.00
CA HIS A 42 17.60 -37.87 1.46
C HIS A 42 18.27 -38.13 0.10
N LEU A 43 18.72 -39.37 -0.18
CA LEU A 43 19.29 -39.74 -1.48
C LEU A 43 18.20 -39.83 -2.55
N TRP A 44 17.02 -40.37 -2.22
CA TRP A 44 15.86 -40.36 -3.11
C TRP A 44 15.42 -38.92 -3.44
N VAL A 45 15.40 -38.03 -2.44
CA VAL A 45 15.12 -36.60 -2.63
C VAL A 45 16.12 -35.97 -3.60
N ASP A 46 17.43 -36.23 -3.43
CA ASP A 46 18.47 -35.69 -4.31
C ASP A 46 18.31 -36.19 -5.75
N GLN A 47 17.90 -37.44 -5.96
CA GLN A 47 17.58 -37.99 -7.29
C GLN A 47 16.41 -37.26 -7.95
N VAL A 48 15.28 -37.09 -7.23
CA VAL A 48 14.10 -36.39 -7.77
C VAL A 48 14.41 -34.93 -8.08
N LEU A 49 15.13 -34.24 -7.18
CA LEU A 49 15.55 -32.86 -7.42
C LEU A 49 16.56 -32.75 -8.56
N GLY A 50 17.43 -33.74 -8.74
CA GLY A 50 18.34 -33.83 -9.88
C GLY A 50 17.59 -33.84 -11.21
N GLU A 51 16.53 -34.65 -11.30
CA GLU A 51 15.66 -34.69 -12.48
C GLU A 51 14.93 -33.35 -12.68
N LEU A 52 14.28 -32.83 -11.64
CA LEU A 52 13.55 -31.56 -11.71
C LEU A 52 14.44 -30.37 -12.11
N ARG A 53 15.70 -30.32 -11.65
CA ARG A 53 16.67 -29.28 -12.05
C ARG A 53 17.03 -29.32 -13.52
N GLY A 54 16.93 -30.49 -14.16
CA GLY A 54 17.21 -30.67 -15.58
C GLY A 54 16.05 -30.32 -16.51
N MET A 55 14.91 -29.88 -15.96
CA MET A 55 13.70 -29.58 -16.73
C MET A 55 13.49 -28.06 -16.88
N ASP A 56 13.41 -27.56 -18.10
CA ASP A 56 13.27 -26.12 -18.41
C ASP A 56 11.94 -25.51 -17.90
N ASN A 57 10.91 -26.35 -17.73
CA ASN A 57 9.59 -25.96 -17.23
C ASN A 57 9.48 -26.00 -15.69
N VAL A 58 10.59 -26.14 -14.97
CA VAL A 58 10.58 -26.22 -13.50
C VAL A 58 11.41 -25.11 -12.87
N ARG A 59 10.81 -24.39 -11.93
CA ARG A 59 11.49 -23.46 -11.03
C ARG A 59 11.50 -24.02 -9.61
N LEU A 60 12.69 -24.32 -9.10
CA LEU A 60 12.90 -24.71 -7.70
C LEU A 60 13.26 -23.49 -6.86
N MET A 61 12.47 -23.21 -5.83
CA MET A 61 12.65 -22.07 -4.92
C MET A 61 12.85 -22.56 -3.49
N THR A 62 14.10 -22.80 -3.10
CA THR A 62 14.47 -23.06 -1.69
C THR A 62 14.40 -21.78 -0.86
N ARG A 63 14.34 -21.89 0.47
CA ARG A 63 14.31 -20.74 1.40
C ARG A 63 13.20 -19.75 1.06
N THR A 64 12.11 -20.26 0.49
CA THR A 64 10.99 -19.50 -0.02
C THR A 64 9.73 -19.95 0.67
N THR A 65 9.22 -19.12 1.57
CA THR A 65 7.97 -19.42 2.28
C THR A 65 6.81 -18.79 1.52
N VAL A 66 5.82 -19.58 1.09
CA VAL A 66 4.54 -19.03 0.63
C VAL A 66 3.80 -18.50 1.85
N THR A 67 3.66 -17.17 1.93
CA THR A 67 3.18 -16.47 3.12
C THR A 67 1.68 -16.18 3.07
N GLY A 68 1.06 -16.12 1.89
CA GLY A 68 -0.32 -15.72 1.73
C GLY A 68 -0.98 -16.34 0.49
N ALA A 69 -2.29 -16.56 0.59
CA ALA A 69 -3.15 -16.95 -0.52
C ALA A 69 -4.23 -15.86 -0.67
N TYR A 70 -4.44 -15.41 -1.89
CA TYR A 70 -5.29 -14.28 -2.25
C TYR A 70 -6.15 -14.63 -3.47
N ASP A 71 -7.06 -13.73 -3.81
CA ASP A 71 -7.97 -13.88 -4.93
C ASP A 71 -7.27 -14.20 -6.26
N GLN A 72 -8.02 -14.86 -7.15
CA GLN A 72 -7.61 -15.15 -8.53
C GLN A 72 -6.33 -16.01 -8.65
N GLY A 73 -6.10 -16.91 -7.70
CA GLY A 73 -4.93 -17.80 -7.72
C GLY A 73 -3.61 -17.07 -7.46
N THR A 74 -3.66 -15.97 -6.71
CA THR A 74 -2.49 -15.16 -6.36
C THR A 74 -1.91 -15.57 -5.01
N TYR A 75 -0.60 -15.73 -4.94
CA TYR A 75 0.14 -16.13 -3.75
C TYR A 75 1.29 -15.17 -3.48
N GLY A 76 1.43 -14.75 -2.23
CA GLY A 76 2.61 -14.03 -1.75
C GLY A 76 3.65 -15.02 -1.25
N ALA A 77 4.91 -14.85 -1.62
CA ALA A 77 6.01 -15.66 -1.10
C ALA A 77 7.25 -14.82 -0.77
N LEU A 78 7.94 -15.18 0.30
CA LEU A 78 9.17 -14.51 0.73
C LEU A 78 10.37 -15.43 0.51
N GLU A 79 11.25 -15.07 -0.41
CA GLU A 79 12.52 -15.75 -0.62
C GLU A 79 13.65 -15.07 0.16
N ARG A 80 14.38 -15.83 0.97
CA ARG A 80 15.57 -15.36 1.69
C ARG A 80 16.82 -15.50 0.82
N VAL A 81 17.05 -14.51 -0.03
CA VAL A 81 18.11 -14.49 -1.06
C VAL A 81 19.52 -14.31 -0.46
N GLY A 82 19.73 -13.24 0.30
CA GLY A 82 21.07 -12.79 0.72
C GLY A 82 21.42 -13.07 2.18
N HIS A 83 20.50 -13.62 2.97
CA HIS A 83 20.73 -13.88 4.41
C HIS A 83 21.81 -14.93 4.69
N HIS A 84 21.96 -15.90 3.80
CA HIS A 84 22.87 -17.04 3.95
C HIS A 84 24.21 -16.83 3.20
N ARG A 85 24.47 -15.61 2.72
CA ARG A 85 25.65 -15.25 1.92
C ARG A 85 26.35 -14.04 2.53
N PRO A 86 27.66 -13.86 2.27
CA PRO A 86 28.34 -12.60 2.56
C PRO A 86 27.61 -11.42 1.92
N ARG A 87 27.63 -10.26 2.60
CA ARG A 87 27.00 -9.04 2.08
C ARG A 87 27.77 -8.58 0.84
N ALA A 88 27.05 -8.26 -0.24
CA ALA A 88 27.59 -7.73 -1.48
C ALA A 88 26.66 -6.66 -2.04
N ASP A 89 27.23 -5.71 -2.78
CA ASP A 89 26.45 -4.65 -3.44
C ASP A 89 25.53 -5.24 -4.51
N GLY A 90 24.29 -4.75 -4.56
CA GLY A 90 23.25 -5.26 -5.46
C GLY A 90 22.64 -6.62 -5.06
N LEU A 91 23.19 -7.34 -4.07
CA LEU A 91 22.60 -8.58 -3.58
C LEU A 91 21.42 -8.29 -2.65
N ALA A 92 20.21 -8.57 -3.13
CA ALA A 92 19.00 -8.48 -2.31
C ALA A 92 19.09 -9.39 -1.08
N ARG A 93 18.66 -8.90 0.10
CA ARG A 93 18.54 -9.75 1.30
C ARG A 93 17.35 -10.69 1.19
N GLU A 94 16.24 -10.17 0.69
CA GLU A 94 14.96 -10.85 0.54
C GLU A 94 14.30 -10.42 -0.77
N CYS A 95 13.48 -11.30 -1.32
CA CYS A 95 12.62 -11.00 -2.46
C CYS A 95 11.19 -11.39 -2.13
N PHE A 96 10.26 -10.44 -2.21
CA PHE A 96 8.83 -10.73 -2.11
C PHE A 96 8.26 -11.01 -3.50
N TRP A 97 7.79 -12.24 -3.68
CA TRP A 97 7.23 -12.74 -4.93
C TRP A 97 5.70 -12.61 -4.91
N ARG A 98 5.15 -12.11 -6.01
CA ARG A 98 3.74 -12.27 -6.36
C ARG A 98 3.63 -13.38 -7.40
N ILE A 99 3.17 -14.55 -6.99
CA ILE A 99 3.01 -15.74 -7.84
C ILE A 99 1.55 -15.83 -8.24
N VAL A 100 1.26 -15.91 -9.54
CA VAL A 100 -0.10 -16.17 -10.06
C VAL A 100 -0.08 -17.55 -10.70
N ALA A 101 -0.89 -18.47 -10.17
CA ALA A 101 -0.90 -19.87 -10.60
C ALA A 101 -2.31 -20.31 -11.01
N LYS A 102 -2.41 -21.04 -12.13
CA LYS A 102 -3.69 -21.60 -12.59
C LYS A 102 -4.23 -22.69 -11.64
N ARG A 103 -3.33 -23.44 -11.01
CA ARG A 103 -3.60 -24.45 -9.98
C ARG A 103 -2.48 -24.43 -8.95
N ALA A 104 -2.82 -24.70 -7.69
CA ALA A 104 -1.85 -24.81 -6.60
C ALA A 104 -2.06 -26.12 -5.82
N LEU A 105 -0.95 -26.71 -5.37
CA LEU A 105 -0.97 -27.90 -4.52
C LEU A 105 -0.32 -27.57 -3.18
N LEU A 106 -1.10 -27.57 -2.10
CA LEU A 106 -0.60 -27.39 -0.75
C LEU A 106 -0.08 -28.72 -0.20
N CYS A 107 1.24 -28.84 -0.16
CA CYS A 107 1.96 -30.00 0.38
C CYS A 107 2.73 -29.66 1.67
N ALA A 108 2.20 -28.75 2.50
CA ALA A 108 2.89 -28.12 3.63
C ALA A 108 3.03 -28.99 4.90
N GLY A 109 2.80 -30.31 4.77
CA GLY A 109 2.99 -31.26 5.87
C GLY A 109 2.08 -31.02 7.07
N ALA A 110 2.56 -31.47 8.23
CA ALA A 110 1.92 -31.31 9.53
C ALA A 110 2.98 -30.98 10.59
N LEU A 111 2.58 -30.23 11.63
CA LEU A 111 3.43 -29.80 12.73
C LEU A 111 3.18 -30.69 13.96
N GLU A 112 4.24 -31.18 14.60
CA GLU A 112 4.11 -31.97 15.82
C GLU A 112 3.68 -31.07 16.99
N ARG A 113 2.75 -31.56 17.82
CA ARG A 113 2.23 -30.81 18.96
C ARG A 113 2.75 -31.37 20.29
N PRO A 114 2.98 -30.52 21.31
CA PRO A 114 3.39 -30.94 22.64
C PRO A 114 2.23 -31.54 23.45
N ILE A 115 2.56 -32.12 24.62
CA ILE A 115 1.60 -32.50 25.67
C ILE A 115 1.79 -31.54 26.85
N ALA A 116 0.70 -31.03 27.44
CA ALA A 116 0.80 -30.17 28.62
C ALA A 116 0.95 -31.01 29.89
N PHE A 117 2.11 -30.99 30.53
CA PHE A 117 2.36 -31.67 31.81
C PHE A 117 3.14 -30.78 32.77
N PRO A 118 3.20 -31.11 34.07
CA PRO A 118 3.86 -30.23 35.04
C PRO A 118 5.34 -29.96 34.72
N ASN A 119 5.67 -28.68 34.54
CA ASN A 119 6.98 -28.11 34.22
C ASN A 119 7.55 -28.65 32.88
N ASN A 120 6.72 -28.64 31.84
CA ASN A 120 7.06 -29.09 30.48
C ASN A 120 7.87 -28.07 29.63
N ASP A 121 8.37 -26.99 30.23
CA ASP A 121 9.11 -25.91 29.57
C ASP A 121 10.64 -25.95 29.75
N ARG A 122 11.15 -26.92 30.53
CA ARG A 122 12.59 -26.95 30.86
C ARG A 122 13.47 -27.15 29.62
N PRO A 123 14.64 -26.51 29.55
CA PRO A 123 15.66 -26.85 28.55
C PRO A 123 16.00 -28.35 28.60
N GLY A 124 16.00 -29.00 27.44
CA GLY A 124 16.10 -30.46 27.30
C GLY A 124 14.76 -31.13 26.95
N ILE A 125 13.62 -30.46 27.19
CA ILE A 125 12.32 -30.92 26.73
C ILE A 125 12.08 -30.41 25.31
N MET A 126 11.83 -31.33 24.38
CA MET A 126 11.71 -31.04 22.94
C MET A 126 10.63 -31.93 22.33
N THR A 127 10.08 -31.57 21.17
CA THR A 127 9.18 -32.49 20.47
C THR A 127 9.97 -33.67 19.89
N ALA A 128 9.37 -34.86 19.83
CA ALA A 128 10.07 -36.09 19.47
C ALA A 128 10.65 -36.06 18.05
N ALA A 129 9.93 -35.45 17.09
CA ALA A 129 10.42 -35.25 15.74
C ALA A 129 11.54 -34.21 15.65
N ALA A 130 11.56 -33.20 16.53
CA ALA A 130 12.67 -32.25 16.59
C ALA A 130 13.95 -32.94 17.08
N VAL A 131 13.85 -33.76 18.13
CA VAL A 131 14.98 -34.57 18.63
C VAL A 131 15.51 -35.48 17.53
N ARG A 132 14.61 -36.18 16.83
CA ARG A 132 14.95 -37.05 15.70
C ARG A 132 15.61 -36.29 14.54
N ALA A 133 15.13 -35.08 14.23
CA ALA A 133 15.75 -34.24 13.21
C ALA A 133 17.17 -33.79 13.59
N TYR A 134 17.40 -33.35 14.83
CA TYR A 134 18.75 -33.04 15.33
C TYR A 134 19.71 -34.21 15.16
N LEU A 135 19.27 -35.41 15.53
CA LEU A 135 20.06 -36.63 15.36
C LEU A 135 20.37 -36.92 13.88
N ASN A 136 19.33 -37.11 13.07
CA ASN A 136 19.48 -37.69 11.73
C ASN A 136 19.95 -36.69 10.68
N ARG A 137 19.50 -35.44 10.76
CA ARG A 137 19.79 -34.43 9.73
C ARG A 137 21.08 -33.69 10.00
N TRP A 138 21.34 -33.40 11.27
CA TRP A 138 22.45 -32.55 11.68
C TRP A 138 23.55 -33.30 12.43
N GLY A 139 23.34 -34.59 12.77
CA GLY A 139 24.32 -35.38 13.50
C GLY A 139 24.52 -34.92 14.94
N VAL A 140 23.48 -34.33 15.55
CA VAL A 140 23.54 -33.74 16.90
C VAL A 140 22.65 -34.53 17.84
N ALA A 141 23.24 -35.12 18.88
CA ALA A 141 22.49 -35.69 20.00
C ALA A 141 22.00 -34.56 20.93
N PRO A 142 20.68 -34.36 21.13
CA PRO A 142 20.17 -33.29 21.99
C PRO A 142 20.39 -33.51 23.50
N GLY A 143 20.76 -34.73 23.90
CA GLY A 143 21.10 -35.11 25.28
C GLY A 143 21.91 -36.39 25.31
N GLN A 144 22.49 -36.70 26.46
CA GLN A 144 23.27 -37.92 26.70
C GLN A 144 22.40 -39.10 27.11
N ALA A 145 21.19 -38.86 27.63
CA ALA A 145 20.22 -39.89 28.00
C ALA A 145 18.81 -39.42 27.64
N VAL A 146 18.26 -39.99 26.57
CA VAL A 146 16.98 -39.57 26.00
C VAL A 146 15.84 -40.40 26.57
N THR A 147 14.76 -39.76 26.98
CA THR A 147 13.48 -40.41 27.29
C THR A 147 12.43 -39.94 26.30
N VAL A 148 11.55 -40.83 25.85
CA VAL A 148 10.43 -40.47 24.96
C VAL A 148 9.12 -40.47 25.75
N PHE A 149 8.29 -39.44 25.57
CA PHE A 149 6.91 -39.39 26.08
C PHE A 149 5.92 -39.36 24.92
N ALA A 150 5.13 -40.41 24.79
CA ALA A 150 4.32 -40.71 23.62
C ALA A 150 2.82 -40.86 23.94
N ASN A 151 2.01 -40.53 22.95
CA ASN A 151 0.60 -40.94 22.86
C ASN A 151 0.25 -41.55 21.49
N ASN A 152 1.27 -41.83 20.69
CA ASN A 152 1.18 -42.26 19.31
C ASN A 152 2.43 -43.06 18.89
N ASP A 153 2.28 -43.84 17.82
CA ASP A 153 3.33 -44.74 17.34
C ASP A 153 4.52 -44.02 16.67
N ASP A 154 4.35 -42.81 16.13
CA ASP A 154 5.45 -42.05 15.47
C ASP A 154 6.55 -41.68 16.48
N ALA A 155 6.16 -41.37 17.72
CA ALA A 155 7.10 -41.02 18.78
C ALA A 155 8.10 -42.15 19.10
N HIS A 156 7.67 -43.41 18.98
CA HIS A 156 8.53 -44.57 19.23
C HIS A 156 9.70 -44.62 18.24
N ARG A 157 9.54 -44.09 17.03
CA ARG A 157 10.63 -43.99 16.03
C ARG A 157 11.81 -43.19 16.55
N THR A 158 11.55 -42.14 17.34
CA THR A 158 12.63 -41.37 17.97
C THR A 158 13.45 -42.26 18.91
N ALA A 159 12.83 -43.19 19.64
CA ALA A 159 13.57 -44.14 20.49
C ALA A 159 14.33 -45.21 19.69
N LEU A 160 13.89 -45.53 18.47
CA LEU A 160 14.58 -46.49 17.59
C LEU A 160 15.87 -45.91 17.01
N ASP A 161 15.84 -44.64 16.61
CA ASP A 161 17.01 -44.02 15.98
C ASP A 161 18.16 -43.71 16.97
N MET A 162 17.85 -43.52 18.27
CA MET A 162 18.88 -43.12 19.26
C MET A 162 19.97 -44.18 19.45
N PRO A 163 19.67 -45.48 19.70
CA PRO A 163 20.71 -46.50 19.89
C PRO A 163 21.59 -46.69 18.65
N ASP A 164 21.01 -46.58 17.45
CA ASP A 164 21.76 -46.67 16.17
C ASP A 164 22.79 -45.55 16.03
N ALA A 165 22.55 -44.39 16.65
CA ALA A 165 23.49 -43.28 16.75
C ALA A 165 24.38 -43.31 18.01
N GLY A 166 24.30 -44.38 18.83
CA GLY A 166 25.07 -44.53 20.07
C GLY A 166 24.54 -43.71 21.25
N VAL A 167 23.30 -43.22 21.18
CA VAL A 167 22.65 -42.44 22.27
C VAL A 167 21.74 -43.36 23.08
N PRO A 168 21.93 -43.49 24.40
CA PRO A 168 21.11 -44.38 25.22
C PRO A 168 19.70 -43.83 25.43
N VAL A 169 18.72 -44.75 25.40
CA VAL A 169 17.31 -44.47 25.71
C VAL A 169 17.01 -44.93 27.13
N ALA A 170 16.70 -43.98 28.02
CA ALA A 170 16.37 -44.26 29.42
C ALA A 170 14.98 -44.89 29.58
N GLY A 171 14.08 -44.66 28.62
CA GLY A 171 12.79 -45.33 28.51
C GLY A 171 11.87 -44.69 27.49
N VAL A 172 10.78 -45.40 27.18
CA VAL A 172 9.64 -44.88 26.43
C VAL A 172 8.43 -44.92 27.32
N ILE A 173 7.85 -43.75 27.56
CA ILE A 173 6.66 -43.54 28.38
C ILE A 173 5.49 -43.39 27.42
N ASP A 174 4.66 -44.42 27.26
CA ASP A 174 3.48 -44.35 26.42
C ASP A 174 2.22 -44.30 27.29
N SER A 175 1.43 -43.26 27.07
CA SER A 175 0.15 -43.05 27.76
C SER A 175 -0.92 -44.09 27.43
N ARG A 176 -0.75 -44.86 26.35
CA ARG A 176 -1.67 -45.91 25.92
C ARG A 176 -1.37 -47.21 26.66
N ALA A 177 -2.41 -47.85 27.18
CA ALA A 177 -2.28 -49.10 27.92
C ALA A 177 -1.95 -50.31 27.02
N ASP A 178 -2.34 -50.23 25.74
CA ASP A 178 -2.14 -51.26 24.71
C ASP A 178 -0.89 -51.01 23.85
N ALA A 179 -0.08 -50.00 24.19
CA ALA A 179 1.16 -49.71 23.49
C ALA A 179 2.12 -50.90 23.48
N ARG A 180 2.82 -51.09 22.36
CA ARG A 180 3.81 -52.15 22.19
C ARG A 180 5.18 -51.56 21.89
N ALA A 181 6.21 -52.19 22.42
CA ALA A 181 7.58 -51.80 22.12
C ALA A 181 7.84 -52.10 20.63
N GLN A 182 8.39 -51.13 19.91
CA GLN A 182 8.74 -51.26 18.50
C GLN A 182 10.23 -51.62 18.30
N GLY A 183 11.01 -51.62 19.37
CA GLY A 183 12.42 -51.97 19.39
C GLY A 183 12.91 -52.29 20.80
N ASP A 184 14.23 -52.35 20.97
CA ASP A 184 14.86 -52.75 22.22
C ASP A 184 15.06 -51.56 23.17
N TYR A 185 14.01 -51.26 23.95
CA TYR A 185 14.03 -50.24 25.00
C TYR A 185 13.02 -50.57 26.10
N ARG A 186 13.21 -49.99 27.29
CA ARG A 186 12.24 -50.13 28.39
C ARG A 186 10.97 -49.34 28.07
N LEU A 187 9.86 -50.04 27.83
CA LEU A 187 8.54 -49.45 27.63
C LEU A 187 7.74 -49.40 28.94
N PHE A 188 7.14 -48.24 29.22
CA PHE A 188 6.16 -48.02 30.27
C PHE A 188 4.81 -47.75 29.61
N THR A 189 3.89 -48.71 29.68
CA THR A 189 2.54 -48.60 29.09
C THR A 189 1.55 -47.99 30.09
N GLY A 190 0.55 -47.26 29.58
CA GLY A 190 -0.42 -46.57 30.43
C GLY A 190 0.23 -45.57 31.38
N ALA A 191 1.37 -45.01 30.98
CA ALA A 191 2.25 -44.22 31.82
C ALA A 191 2.28 -42.74 31.37
N GLN A 192 2.45 -41.82 32.33
CA GLN A 192 2.47 -40.39 32.06
C GLN A 192 3.63 -39.72 32.79
N VAL A 193 4.24 -38.73 32.13
CA VAL A 193 5.22 -37.85 32.78
C VAL A 193 4.46 -36.83 33.63
N THR A 194 4.57 -36.94 34.95
CA THR A 194 3.81 -36.13 35.92
C THR A 194 4.63 -35.01 36.56
N GLY A 195 5.92 -34.91 36.23
CA GLY A 195 6.76 -33.80 36.66
C GLY A 195 8.18 -33.89 36.13
N THR A 196 8.88 -32.77 36.20
CA THR A 196 10.28 -32.64 35.78
C THR A 196 11.10 -31.87 36.82
N ARG A 197 12.38 -32.21 36.93
CA ARG A 197 13.34 -31.62 37.86
C ARG A 197 14.63 -31.24 37.15
N GLY A 198 15.23 -30.15 37.61
CA GLY A 198 16.54 -29.64 37.19
C GLY A 198 16.55 -28.11 37.18
N ARG A 199 17.74 -27.49 37.34
CA ARG A 199 17.85 -26.02 37.52
C ARG A 199 18.09 -25.27 36.21
N LEU A 200 19.12 -25.66 35.45
CA LEU A 200 19.50 -25.04 34.17
C LEU A 200 19.12 -25.89 32.96
N GLY A 201 18.59 -27.08 33.20
CA GLY A 201 18.13 -28.03 32.20
C GLY A 201 17.39 -29.18 32.89
N LEU A 202 16.89 -30.12 32.11
CA LEU A 202 16.30 -31.35 32.60
C LEU A 202 17.38 -32.26 33.19
N GLU A 203 17.12 -32.84 34.35
CA GLU A 203 17.99 -33.84 34.98
C GLU A 203 17.22 -35.13 35.30
N GLN A 204 15.91 -35.01 35.53
CA GLN A 204 15.06 -36.11 35.95
C GLN A 204 13.59 -35.84 35.61
N ILE A 205 12.85 -36.92 35.33
CA ILE A 205 11.40 -36.93 35.18
C ILE A 205 10.73 -37.86 36.20
N SER A 206 9.52 -37.49 36.61
CA SER A 206 8.61 -38.35 37.38
C SER A 206 7.64 -39.03 36.42
N VAL A 207 7.54 -40.35 36.48
CA VAL A 207 6.65 -41.15 35.63
C VAL A 207 5.66 -41.90 36.49
N THR A 208 4.36 -41.66 36.30
CA THR A 208 3.29 -42.40 36.99
C THR A 208 2.69 -43.44 36.06
N HIS A 209 2.54 -44.66 36.55
CA HIS A 209 1.94 -45.80 35.84
C HIS A 209 1.16 -46.68 36.83
N THR A 210 0.46 -47.71 36.35
CA THR A 210 -0.39 -48.59 37.20
C THR A 210 0.36 -49.22 38.38
N GLY A 211 1.68 -49.39 38.27
CA GLY A 211 2.53 -50.00 39.30
C GLY A 211 3.15 -49.03 40.30
N GLY A 212 2.94 -47.71 40.16
CA GLY A 212 3.52 -46.71 41.07
C GLY A 212 4.05 -45.47 40.35
N THR A 213 5.02 -44.80 40.97
CA THR A 213 5.72 -43.65 40.39
C THR A 213 7.22 -43.88 40.40
N ASP A 214 7.83 -43.85 39.22
CA ASP A 214 9.27 -43.97 39.01
C ASP A 214 9.91 -42.60 38.81
N GLN A 215 11.20 -42.51 39.17
CA GLN A 215 12.05 -41.35 38.91
C GLN A 215 13.13 -41.77 37.90
N ILE A 216 13.12 -41.17 36.72
CA ILE A 216 14.03 -41.52 35.62
C ILE A 216 15.00 -40.36 35.40
N ALA A 217 16.30 -40.63 35.52
CA ALA A 217 17.35 -39.67 35.18
C ALA A 217 17.43 -39.53 33.65
N THR A 218 17.33 -38.30 33.16
CA THR A 218 17.32 -37.99 31.72
C THR A 218 17.60 -36.51 31.54
N ASP A 219 18.39 -36.16 30.54
CA ASP A 219 18.73 -34.77 30.19
C ASP A 219 18.01 -34.29 28.92
N CYS A 220 17.36 -35.20 28.19
CA CYS A 220 16.48 -34.88 27.07
C CYS A 220 15.16 -35.67 27.13
N LEU A 221 14.04 -34.96 27.12
CA LEU A 221 12.70 -35.54 27.02
C LEU A 221 12.09 -35.20 25.66
N ALA A 222 11.99 -36.21 24.80
CA ALA A 222 11.34 -36.16 23.50
C ALA A 222 9.83 -36.42 23.65
N MET A 223 8.99 -35.39 23.57
CA MET A 223 7.53 -35.52 23.72
C MET A 223 6.78 -35.48 22.39
N SER A 224 5.70 -36.24 22.27
CA SER A 224 4.81 -36.19 21.11
C SER A 224 3.34 -36.31 21.54
N GLY A 225 2.58 -35.24 21.30
CA GLY A 225 1.12 -35.22 21.49
C GLY A 225 0.33 -35.55 20.23
N GLY A 226 1.02 -35.86 19.12
CA GLY A 226 0.47 -36.08 17.79
C GLY A 226 0.75 -34.93 16.81
N TRP A 227 0.05 -34.90 15.68
CA TRP A 227 0.37 -34.02 14.55
C TRP A 227 -0.81 -33.12 14.14
N ASN A 228 -0.50 -31.87 13.82
CA ASN A 228 -1.44 -30.85 13.33
C ASN A 228 -1.18 -30.56 11.85
N PRO A 229 -2.05 -31.01 10.93
CA PRO A 229 -1.97 -30.65 9.52
C PRO A 229 -1.88 -29.13 9.31
N SER A 230 -1.05 -28.71 8.36
CA SER A 230 -0.83 -27.29 8.06
C SER A 230 -2.03 -26.67 7.33
N VAL A 231 -3.04 -26.21 8.08
CA VAL A 231 -4.29 -25.62 7.54
C VAL A 231 -4.18 -24.14 7.16
N HIS A 232 -3.14 -23.45 7.62
CA HIS A 232 -3.00 -21.98 7.59
C HIS A 232 -3.38 -21.35 6.23
N LEU A 233 -2.72 -21.76 5.14
CA LEU A 233 -2.95 -21.19 3.81
C LEU A 233 -4.39 -21.41 3.32
N THR A 234 -4.99 -22.57 3.63
CA THR A 234 -6.37 -22.88 3.23
C THR A 234 -7.41 -22.02 3.97
N CYS A 235 -7.02 -21.42 5.10
CA CYS A 235 -7.88 -20.57 5.90
C CYS A 235 -7.78 -19.07 5.57
N HIS A 236 -6.85 -18.66 4.69
CA HIS A 236 -6.62 -17.24 4.36
C HIS A 236 -7.80 -16.61 3.60
N MET A 237 -8.64 -17.41 2.94
CA MET A 237 -9.87 -16.97 2.27
C MET A 237 -11.13 -17.38 3.03
N ASN A 238 -11.09 -17.29 4.37
CA ASN A 238 -12.18 -17.67 5.29
C ASN A 238 -12.55 -19.16 5.30
N GLY A 239 -11.70 -20.03 4.73
CA GLY A 239 -11.80 -21.47 4.90
C GLY A 239 -11.77 -21.87 6.37
N ARG A 240 -12.69 -22.73 6.78
CA ARG A 240 -12.73 -23.29 8.15
C ARG A 240 -12.28 -24.74 8.10
N PRO A 241 -11.28 -25.15 8.88
CA PRO A 241 -10.84 -26.54 8.87
C PRO A 241 -11.84 -27.43 9.63
N THR A 242 -11.86 -28.72 9.30
CA THR A 242 -12.75 -29.72 9.91
C THR A 242 -11.99 -30.66 10.83
N TRP A 243 -12.64 -31.11 11.90
CA TRP A 243 -12.03 -32.05 12.85
C TRP A 243 -12.03 -33.49 12.31
N GLN A 244 -10.90 -34.16 12.42
CA GLN A 244 -10.70 -35.57 12.08
C GLN A 244 -10.29 -36.34 13.34
N SER A 245 -11.17 -37.23 13.81
CA SER A 245 -11.07 -37.84 15.15
C SER A 245 -9.97 -38.91 15.27
N ASP A 246 -9.67 -39.64 14.21
CA ASP A 246 -8.63 -40.68 14.15
C ASP A 246 -7.21 -40.13 14.38
N ILE A 247 -6.94 -38.91 13.92
CA ILE A 247 -5.68 -38.19 14.14
C ILE A 247 -5.77 -37.09 15.23
N ALA A 248 -6.98 -36.92 15.78
CA ALA A 248 -7.33 -35.90 16.76
C ALA A 248 -6.80 -34.51 16.38
N SER A 249 -7.11 -34.07 15.15
CA SER A 249 -6.67 -32.76 14.66
C SER A 249 -7.62 -32.16 13.63
N PHE A 250 -7.33 -30.92 13.24
CA PHE A 250 -8.03 -30.21 12.18
C PHE A 250 -7.35 -30.45 10.83
N VAL A 251 -8.13 -30.77 9.80
CA VAL A 251 -7.70 -30.88 8.40
C VAL A 251 -8.34 -29.78 7.55
N PRO A 252 -7.73 -29.40 6.42
CA PRO A 252 -8.32 -28.44 5.49
C PRO A 252 -9.67 -28.91 4.95
N THR A 253 -10.61 -27.98 4.81
CA THR A 253 -11.84 -28.23 4.06
C THR A 253 -11.52 -28.09 2.56
N PRO A 254 -11.94 -29.05 1.71
CA PRO A 254 -11.79 -28.95 0.27
C PRO A 254 -12.32 -27.62 -0.28
N ASP A 255 -11.67 -27.11 -1.32
CA ASP A 255 -12.07 -25.89 -2.05
C ASP A 255 -12.15 -24.60 -1.22
N SER A 256 -11.57 -24.59 -0.01
CA SER A 256 -11.49 -23.38 0.84
C SER A 256 -10.72 -22.21 0.21
N VAL A 257 -9.80 -22.52 -0.71
CA VAL A 257 -9.10 -21.56 -1.56
C VAL A 257 -9.32 -22.01 -3.00
N PRO A 258 -10.05 -21.22 -3.83
CA PRO A 258 -10.31 -21.60 -5.22
C PRO A 258 -9.02 -21.90 -5.99
N GLY A 259 -8.97 -23.03 -6.68
CA GLY A 259 -7.80 -23.46 -7.46
C GLY A 259 -6.68 -24.12 -6.64
N MET A 260 -6.83 -24.26 -5.32
CA MET A 260 -5.89 -24.97 -4.45
C MET A 260 -6.40 -26.35 -4.04
N THR A 261 -5.56 -27.36 -4.22
CA THR A 261 -5.79 -28.72 -3.70
C THR A 261 -4.74 -29.07 -2.65
N ILE A 262 -5.08 -29.92 -1.69
CA ILE A 262 -4.21 -30.31 -0.58
C ILE A 262 -3.71 -31.73 -0.80
N ALA A 263 -2.45 -32.02 -0.46
CA ALA A 263 -1.91 -33.37 -0.52
C ALA A 263 -0.97 -33.72 0.65
N GLY A 264 -0.90 -35.02 0.96
CA GLY A 264 -0.02 -35.61 1.97
C GLY A 264 -0.44 -35.31 3.41
N ALA A 265 0.53 -35.12 4.31
CA ALA A 265 0.25 -34.90 5.74
C ALA A 265 -0.59 -33.64 6.03
N ALA A 266 -0.59 -32.65 5.13
CA ALA A 266 -1.50 -31.51 5.22
C ALA A 266 -2.98 -31.91 5.05
N LYS A 267 -3.25 -33.07 4.46
CA LYS A 267 -4.58 -33.69 4.29
C LYS A 267 -4.86 -34.77 5.36
N GLY A 268 -3.96 -34.97 6.32
CA GLY A 268 -4.08 -36.01 7.35
C GLY A 268 -3.45 -37.37 7.00
N HIS A 269 -2.72 -37.49 5.88
CA HIS A 269 -2.01 -38.72 5.53
C HIS A 269 -0.60 -38.74 6.13
N PHE A 270 -0.35 -39.57 7.14
CA PHE A 270 0.93 -39.53 7.88
C PHE A 270 1.97 -40.58 7.48
N SER A 271 1.60 -41.63 6.74
CA SER A 271 2.61 -42.54 6.19
C SER A 271 3.30 -41.94 4.97
N THR A 272 4.56 -42.32 4.75
CA THR A 272 5.35 -41.84 3.61
C THR A 272 4.73 -42.30 2.29
N THR A 273 4.32 -43.57 2.22
CA THR A 273 3.63 -44.14 1.05
C THR A 273 2.33 -43.40 0.73
N ALA A 274 1.49 -43.12 1.73
CA ALA A 274 0.24 -42.39 1.51
C ALA A 274 0.52 -40.96 1.00
N CYS A 275 1.51 -40.27 1.59
CA CYS A 275 1.94 -38.95 1.14
C CYS A 275 2.43 -38.91 -0.32
N LEU A 276 3.09 -39.97 -0.78
CA LEU A 276 3.59 -40.06 -2.15
C LEU A 276 2.47 -40.38 -3.15
N LYS A 277 1.62 -41.37 -2.83
CA LYS A 277 0.46 -41.73 -3.67
C LYS A 277 -0.49 -40.55 -3.85
N ASP A 278 -0.84 -39.87 -2.76
CA ASP A 278 -1.78 -38.75 -2.78
C ASP A 278 -1.19 -37.55 -3.55
N GLY A 279 0.11 -37.24 -3.37
CA GLY A 279 0.77 -36.18 -4.12
C GLY A 279 0.74 -36.39 -5.64
N ALA A 280 1.01 -37.62 -6.11
CA ALA A 280 0.94 -37.94 -7.53
C ALA A 280 -0.50 -37.89 -8.06
N ALA A 281 -1.47 -38.43 -7.32
CA ALA A 281 -2.87 -38.44 -7.71
C ALA A 281 -3.47 -37.03 -7.81
N VAL A 282 -3.21 -36.18 -6.81
CA VAL A 282 -3.70 -34.79 -6.80
C VAL A 282 -3.08 -33.98 -7.94
N ALA A 283 -1.81 -34.21 -8.28
CA ALA A 283 -1.18 -33.58 -9.44
C ALA A 283 -1.87 -33.96 -10.76
N VAL A 284 -2.17 -35.25 -10.96
CA VAL A 284 -2.92 -35.70 -12.16
C VAL A 284 -4.29 -35.03 -12.24
N ALA A 285 -5.02 -34.96 -11.13
CA ALA A 285 -6.33 -34.32 -11.09
C ALA A 285 -6.25 -32.82 -11.44
N ALA A 286 -5.29 -32.10 -10.86
CA ALA A 286 -5.08 -30.67 -11.17
C ALA A 286 -4.68 -30.44 -12.63
N LEU A 287 -3.88 -31.32 -13.22
CA LEU A 287 -3.49 -31.25 -14.63
C LEU A 287 -4.66 -31.52 -15.57
N ALA A 288 -5.56 -32.45 -15.20
CA ALA A 288 -6.76 -32.75 -15.97
C ALA A 288 -7.67 -31.51 -16.10
N GLU A 289 -7.84 -30.73 -15.04
CA GLU A 289 -8.56 -29.46 -15.08
C GLU A 289 -7.89 -28.42 -16.01
N LEU A 290 -6.56 -28.46 -16.10
CA LEU A 290 -5.78 -27.68 -17.06
C LEU A 290 -5.79 -28.26 -18.48
N LYS A 291 -6.53 -29.35 -18.72
CA LYS A 291 -6.58 -30.10 -19.99
C LYS A 291 -5.22 -30.66 -20.41
N ILE A 292 -4.33 -30.90 -19.45
CA ILE A 292 -3.03 -31.54 -19.64
C ILE A 292 -3.17 -33.02 -19.30
N LYS A 293 -2.90 -33.91 -20.27
CA LYS A 293 -2.91 -35.36 -20.03
C LYS A 293 -1.66 -35.76 -19.26
N ALA A 294 -1.84 -36.33 -18.08
CA ALA A 294 -0.75 -36.80 -17.22
C ALA A 294 -0.96 -38.25 -16.82
N LYS A 295 0.14 -38.97 -16.61
CA LYS A 295 0.16 -40.25 -15.88
C LYS A 295 0.80 -39.98 -14.51
N PRO A 296 0.30 -40.59 -13.42
CA PRO A 296 0.95 -40.44 -12.12
C PRO A 296 2.38 -40.96 -12.22
N ALA A 297 3.34 -40.25 -11.60
CA ALA A 297 4.68 -40.80 -11.44
C ALA A 297 4.63 -42.12 -10.63
N THR A 298 5.52 -43.06 -10.93
CA THR A 298 5.62 -44.31 -10.18
C THR A 298 5.84 -44.02 -8.70
N THR A 299 4.92 -44.47 -7.86
CA THR A 299 5.06 -44.33 -6.41
C THR A 299 6.16 -45.28 -5.93
N PRO A 300 7.25 -44.78 -5.31
CA PRO A 300 8.30 -45.64 -4.79
C PRO A 300 7.80 -46.42 -3.57
N GLN A 301 8.41 -47.58 -3.30
CA GLN A 301 8.14 -48.33 -2.08
C GLN A 301 8.65 -47.54 -0.88
N ALA A 302 7.80 -47.29 0.12
CA ALA A 302 8.18 -46.59 1.33
C ALA A 302 7.38 -47.11 2.54
N GLU A 303 7.71 -46.59 3.70
CA GLU A 303 7.02 -46.88 4.96
C GLU A 303 5.52 -46.56 4.87
N ASP A 304 4.68 -47.51 5.30
CA ASP A 304 3.21 -47.46 5.22
C ASP A 304 2.50 -47.91 6.51
N THR A 305 3.16 -47.74 7.66
CA THR A 305 2.60 -48.10 8.97
C THR A 305 1.40 -47.19 9.26
N PRO A 306 0.26 -47.76 9.69
CA PRO A 306 -0.88 -46.97 10.14
C PRO A 306 -0.50 -46.05 11.30
N TYR A 307 -1.05 -44.84 11.30
CA TYR A 307 -0.90 -43.94 12.43
C TYR A 307 -1.94 -44.27 13.50
N ALA A 308 -1.48 -44.83 14.62
CA ALA A 308 -2.32 -45.05 15.80
C ALA A 308 -1.98 -44.06 16.91
N MET A 309 -3.01 -43.49 17.54
CA MET A 309 -2.84 -42.56 18.65
C MET A 309 -4.04 -42.57 19.61
N THR A 310 -3.83 -42.05 20.82
CA THR A 310 -4.90 -41.71 21.77
C THR A 310 -4.71 -40.28 22.24
N PRO A 311 -5.73 -39.39 22.20
CA PRO A 311 -5.56 -37.99 22.57
C PRO A 311 -5.12 -37.84 24.02
N LEU A 312 -4.04 -37.08 24.23
CA LEU A 312 -3.59 -36.66 25.55
C LEU A 312 -3.19 -35.19 25.48
N TRP A 313 -4.06 -34.33 26.00
CA TRP A 313 -3.87 -32.88 25.95
C TRP A 313 -3.17 -32.35 27.21
N VAL A 314 -3.60 -32.86 28.37
CA VAL A 314 -3.14 -32.41 29.69
C VAL A 314 -2.88 -33.62 30.59
N VAL A 315 -1.73 -33.65 31.24
CA VAL A 315 -1.42 -34.55 32.36
C VAL A 315 -1.73 -33.82 33.67
N GLU A 316 -2.46 -34.49 34.56
CA GLU A 316 -2.77 -33.93 35.88
C GLU A 316 -1.56 -33.97 36.83
N GLY A 317 -1.49 -33.00 37.75
CA GLY A 317 -0.37 -32.89 38.69
C GLY A 317 -0.06 -31.46 39.15
N LYS A 318 0.82 -31.35 40.14
CA LYS A 318 1.28 -30.07 40.70
C LYS A 318 2.39 -29.45 39.84
N GLY A 319 2.19 -28.22 39.40
CA GLY A 319 3.16 -27.45 38.60
C GLY A 319 2.48 -26.70 37.46
N ARG A 320 3.24 -25.87 36.74
CA ARG A 320 2.74 -25.16 35.56
C ARG A 320 2.70 -26.12 34.38
N LYS A 321 1.62 -26.10 33.59
CA LYS A 321 1.45 -26.95 32.42
C LYS A 321 1.35 -26.02 31.21
N TRP A 322 2.47 -25.76 30.55
CA TRP A 322 2.61 -24.75 29.52
C TRP A 322 1.97 -25.22 28.22
N LEU A 323 1.32 -24.28 27.54
CA LEU A 323 0.67 -24.46 26.24
C LEU A 323 1.34 -23.57 25.20
N ASP A 324 1.48 -22.28 25.50
CA ASP A 324 2.21 -21.31 24.69
C ASP A 324 3.51 -20.93 25.42
N PHE A 325 4.63 -21.44 24.91
CA PHE A 325 5.94 -21.23 25.53
C PHE A 325 6.48 -19.81 25.31
N GLN A 326 6.07 -19.11 24.24
CA GLN A 326 6.62 -17.80 23.92
C GLN A 326 5.93 -16.68 24.71
N ASN A 327 4.62 -16.84 24.96
CA ASN A 327 3.82 -15.89 25.72
C ASN A 327 3.55 -16.34 27.16
N ASP A 328 4.22 -17.39 27.63
CA ASP A 328 4.09 -17.88 29.00
C ASP A 328 2.64 -18.29 29.40
N VAL A 329 1.86 -18.85 28.46
CA VAL A 329 0.48 -19.27 28.73
C VAL A 329 0.43 -20.73 29.16
N HIS A 330 -0.27 -21.00 30.26
CA HIS A 330 -0.46 -22.34 30.81
C HIS A 330 -1.94 -22.71 30.99
N VAL A 331 -2.21 -24.01 31.16
CA VAL A 331 -3.56 -24.60 31.29
C VAL A 331 -4.46 -23.83 32.28
N LYS A 332 -3.89 -23.33 33.38
CA LYS A 332 -4.66 -22.57 34.39
C LYS A 332 -5.22 -21.25 33.85
N ASP A 333 -4.55 -20.59 32.90
CA ASP A 333 -5.01 -19.30 32.36
C ASP A 333 -6.19 -19.51 31.42
N ILE A 334 -6.17 -20.61 30.65
CA ILE A 334 -7.30 -21.00 29.79
C ILE A 334 -8.52 -21.34 30.66
N LYS A 335 -8.31 -22.09 31.76
CA LYS A 335 -9.37 -22.40 32.73
C LYS A 335 -9.88 -21.14 33.44
N LEU A 336 -9.00 -20.21 33.81
CA LEU A 336 -9.36 -18.92 34.38
C LEU A 336 -10.18 -18.09 33.38
N ALA A 337 -9.77 -18.01 32.12
CA ALA A 337 -10.51 -17.32 31.08
C ALA A 337 -11.93 -17.90 30.93
N ALA A 338 -12.07 -19.24 30.93
CA ALA A 338 -13.38 -19.88 30.92
C ALA A 338 -14.20 -19.57 32.18
N GLN A 339 -13.57 -19.56 33.36
CA GLN A 339 -14.19 -19.22 34.65
C GLN A 339 -14.70 -17.77 34.66
N GLU A 340 -13.96 -16.84 34.05
CA GLU A 340 -14.36 -15.44 33.85
C GLU A 340 -15.31 -15.25 32.65
N ASN A 341 -15.89 -16.34 32.16
CA ASN A 341 -16.92 -16.38 31.12
C ASN A 341 -16.46 -16.01 29.70
N PHE A 342 -15.15 -16.07 29.42
CA PHE A 342 -14.61 -15.98 28.06
C PHE A 342 -14.75 -17.32 27.32
N ARG A 343 -15.98 -17.63 26.87
CA ARG A 343 -16.32 -18.91 26.21
C ARG A 343 -15.92 -19.01 24.74
N SER A 344 -15.74 -17.87 24.07
CA SER A 344 -15.27 -17.83 22.68
C SER A 344 -13.77 -18.04 22.63
N VAL A 345 -13.28 -18.86 21.69
CA VAL A 345 -11.83 -19.00 21.45
C VAL A 345 -11.16 -17.65 21.19
N GLU A 346 -11.84 -16.72 20.53
CA GLU A 346 -11.32 -15.39 20.24
C GLU A 346 -11.19 -14.53 21.51
N HIS A 347 -12.07 -14.71 22.49
CA HIS A 347 -11.94 -14.04 23.79
C HIS A 347 -10.83 -14.66 24.64
N MET A 348 -10.78 -16.00 24.71
CA MET A 348 -9.70 -16.71 25.42
C MET A 348 -8.33 -16.30 24.86
N LYS A 349 -8.18 -16.25 23.53
CA LYS A 349 -6.97 -15.77 22.85
C LYS A 349 -6.56 -14.37 23.34
N ARG A 350 -7.49 -13.41 23.33
CA ARG A 350 -7.20 -12.00 23.68
C ARG A 350 -6.92 -11.81 25.16
N TYR A 351 -7.63 -12.55 26.01
CA TYR A 351 -7.46 -12.47 27.46
C TYR A 351 -6.11 -13.06 27.90
N THR A 352 -5.74 -14.21 27.34
CA THR A 352 -4.53 -14.96 27.77
C THR A 352 -3.29 -14.63 26.94
N THR A 353 -3.44 -13.98 25.78
CA THR A 353 -2.41 -13.82 24.74
C THR A 353 -1.99 -15.12 24.02
N GLN A 354 -2.72 -16.22 24.24
CA GLN A 354 -2.51 -17.52 23.61
C GLN A 354 -2.46 -17.41 22.07
N GLY A 355 -1.38 -17.88 21.45
CA GLY A 355 -1.21 -17.92 19.99
C GLY A 355 -1.06 -16.54 19.33
N MET A 356 -0.69 -15.51 20.10
CA MET A 356 -0.40 -14.16 19.60
C MET A 356 1.09 -13.88 19.44
N ALA A 357 1.96 -14.85 19.74
CA ALA A 357 3.41 -14.70 19.65
C ALA A 357 3.91 -14.75 18.18
N THR A 358 5.23 -14.67 17.98
CA THR A 358 5.82 -14.66 16.63
C THR A 358 5.65 -15.98 15.87
N ASP A 359 5.41 -17.07 16.58
CA ASP A 359 5.09 -18.37 16.00
C ASP A 359 3.62 -18.48 15.53
N GLN A 360 2.76 -17.53 15.93
CA GLN A 360 1.32 -17.48 15.66
C GLN A 360 0.56 -18.72 16.18
N GLY A 361 1.03 -19.30 17.28
CA GLY A 361 0.35 -20.41 17.96
C GLY A 361 0.37 -21.74 17.21
N LYS A 362 1.31 -21.93 16.28
CA LYS A 362 1.51 -23.16 15.50
C LYS A 362 1.55 -24.42 16.36
N ASN A 363 2.19 -24.34 17.53
CA ASN A 363 2.36 -25.47 18.44
C ASN A 363 1.43 -25.46 19.65
N SER A 364 0.63 -24.39 19.84
CA SER A 364 -0.10 -24.16 21.09
C SER A 364 -1.62 -24.12 20.92
N ASN A 365 -2.13 -23.68 19.75
CA ASN A 365 -3.56 -23.42 19.54
C ASN A 365 -4.45 -24.66 19.73
N VAL A 366 -4.09 -25.82 19.16
CA VAL A 366 -4.93 -27.02 19.25
C VAL A 366 -5.03 -27.53 20.70
N ALA A 367 -3.94 -27.50 21.45
CA ALA A 367 -3.94 -27.89 22.86
C ALA A 367 -4.75 -26.90 23.71
N ALA A 368 -4.61 -25.60 23.49
CA ALA A 368 -5.42 -24.59 24.17
C ALA A 368 -6.93 -24.72 23.85
N LEU A 369 -7.27 -25.06 22.61
CA LEU A 369 -8.65 -25.38 22.21
C LEU A 369 -9.21 -26.58 22.94
N ALA A 370 -8.41 -27.65 23.09
CA ALA A 370 -8.82 -28.83 23.83
C ALA A 370 -9.07 -28.52 25.32
N VAL A 371 -8.22 -27.68 25.93
CA VAL A 371 -8.41 -27.22 27.31
C VAL A 371 -9.66 -26.34 27.46
N LEU A 372 -9.90 -25.44 26.51
CA LEU A 372 -11.10 -24.59 26.52
C LEU A 372 -12.38 -25.42 26.31
N ALA A 373 -12.34 -26.40 25.41
CA ALA A 373 -13.43 -27.35 25.17
C ALA A 373 -13.79 -28.10 26.45
N ASP A 374 -12.80 -28.69 27.12
CA ASP A 374 -12.97 -29.36 28.41
C ASP A 374 -13.54 -28.42 29.50
N ALA A 375 -12.93 -27.23 29.67
CA ALA A 375 -13.35 -26.25 30.67
C ALA A 375 -14.76 -25.68 30.44
N THR A 376 -15.28 -25.75 29.21
CA THR A 376 -16.62 -25.25 28.84
C THR A 376 -17.63 -26.35 28.58
N GLY A 377 -17.25 -27.63 28.69
CA GLY A 377 -18.13 -28.78 28.45
C GLY A 377 -18.56 -28.93 26.99
N ARG A 378 -17.71 -28.56 26.02
CA ARG A 378 -18.00 -28.58 24.57
C ARG A 378 -17.09 -29.54 23.83
N GLY A 379 -17.48 -29.95 22.63
CA GLY A 379 -16.58 -30.63 21.71
C GLY A 379 -15.49 -29.69 21.16
N ILE A 380 -14.27 -30.22 20.94
CA ILE A 380 -13.19 -29.47 20.26
C ILE A 380 -13.64 -28.81 18.94
N PRO A 381 -14.33 -29.51 18.00
CA PRO A 381 -14.84 -28.87 16.79
C PRO A 381 -15.84 -27.75 17.06
N GLU A 382 -16.63 -27.85 18.13
CA GLU A 382 -17.65 -26.87 18.47
C GLU A 382 -17.04 -25.57 19.00
N THR A 383 -15.92 -25.65 19.73
CA THR A 383 -15.18 -24.49 20.26
C THR A 383 -14.70 -23.55 19.14
N GLY A 384 -14.49 -24.09 17.94
CA GLY A 384 -14.02 -23.37 16.75
C GLY A 384 -12.53 -23.04 16.81
N THR A 385 -11.91 -22.79 15.65
CA THR A 385 -10.52 -22.30 15.58
C THR A 385 -10.48 -20.78 15.61
N THR A 386 -9.32 -20.23 15.98
CA THR A 386 -9.07 -18.79 15.76
C THR A 386 -8.90 -18.51 14.27
N THR A 387 -9.04 -17.25 13.89
CA THR A 387 -8.84 -16.84 12.49
C THR A 387 -7.36 -16.96 12.10
N PHE A 388 -7.07 -17.70 11.02
CA PHE A 388 -5.76 -17.72 10.39
C PHE A 388 -5.62 -16.52 9.45
N ARG A 389 -4.49 -15.83 9.51
CA ARG A 389 -4.21 -14.63 8.71
C ARG A 389 -2.87 -14.75 8.01
N PRO A 390 -2.73 -14.23 6.78
CA PRO A 390 -1.41 -13.95 6.26
C PRO A 390 -0.72 -12.87 7.12
N PRO A 391 0.61 -12.91 7.24
CA PRO A 391 1.49 -13.89 6.61
C PRO A 391 1.70 -15.15 7.48
N TYR A 392 1.86 -16.32 6.86
CA TYR A 392 2.15 -17.60 7.55
C TYR A 392 3.40 -17.53 8.44
N VAL A 393 4.42 -16.79 7.98
CA VAL A 393 5.61 -16.38 8.75
C VAL A 393 5.81 -14.87 8.60
N PRO A 394 6.44 -14.17 9.56
CA PRO A 394 6.71 -12.74 9.44
C PRO A 394 7.44 -12.38 8.13
N VAL A 395 7.04 -11.26 7.51
CA VAL A 395 7.66 -10.69 6.31
C VAL A 395 8.21 -9.31 6.65
N ALA A 396 9.46 -9.03 6.29
CA ALA A 396 10.03 -7.70 6.47
C ALA A 396 9.31 -6.69 5.56
N ILE A 397 8.92 -5.53 6.10
CA ILE A 397 8.24 -4.47 5.33
C ILE A 397 9.07 -4.06 4.10
N ALA A 398 10.40 -3.97 4.27
CA ALA A 398 11.32 -3.60 3.19
C ALA A 398 11.33 -4.58 2.01
N ALA A 399 10.98 -5.86 2.23
CA ALA A 399 10.91 -6.84 1.14
C ALA A 399 9.74 -6.58 0.18
N MET A 400 8.67 -5.93 0.64
CA MET A 400 7.50 -5.59 -0.17
C MET A 400 7.66 -4.29 -0.98
N GLY A 401 8.60 -3.42 -0.58
CA GLY A 401 8.78 -2.07 -1.13
C GLY A 401 10.01 -1.91 -2.02
N ALA A 402 10.34 -2.89 -2.85
CA ALA A 402 11.50 -2.81 -3.74
C ALA A 402 11.37 -1.60 -4.70
N GLY A 403 12.35 -0.69 -4.64
CA GLY A 403 12.37 0.54 -5.45
C GLY A 403 11.60 1.72 -4.84
N SER A 404 10.71 1.51 -3.87
CA SER A 404 9.87 2.55 -3.27
C SER A 404 10.53 3.26 -2.07
N GLN A 405 11.80 3.68 -2.21
CA GLN A 405 12.54 4.38 -1.15
C GLN A 405 13.24 5.64 -1.68
N GLY A 406 13.31 6.69 -0.85
CA GLY A 406 13.93 7.96 -1.22
C GLY A 406 13.35 8.51 -2.52
N VAL A 407 14.23 8.86 -3.47
CA VAL A 407 13.83 9.37 -4.80
C VAL A 407 13.05 8.36 -5.65
N GLY A 408 13.13 7.06 -5.34
CA GLY A 408 12.36 6.02 -6.03
C GLY A 408 10.94 5.84 -5.50
N PHE A 409 10.56 6.54 -4.42
CA PHE A 409 9.23 6.42 -3.82
C PHE A 409 8.10 6.83 -4.77
N ALA A 410 8.32 7.88 -5.56
CA ALA A 410 7.36 8.38 -6.55
C ALA A 410 8.08 8.86 -7.82
N PRO A 411 7.45 8.78 -9.01
CA PRO A 411 8.03 9.34 -10.22
C PRO A 411 8.23 10.85 -10.13
N GLN A 412 9.35 11.34 -10.67
CA GLN A 412 9.62 12.76 -10.82
C GLN A 412 9.29 13.21 -12.24
N ARG A 413 8.46 14.23 -12.39
CA ARG A 413 8.12 14.84 -13.69
C ARG A 413 8.79 16.20 -13.83
N PHE A 414 9.49 16.38 -14.94
CA PHE A 414 10.28 17.58 -15.23
C PHE A 414 9.76 18.27 -16.49
N THR A 415 9.60 19.59 -16.43
CA THR A 415 9.22 20.38 -17.60
C THR A 415 10.36 20.43 -18.61
N THR A 416 10.05 20.88 -19.83
CA THR A 416 11.06 21.05 -20.89
C THR A 416 12.11 22.11 -20.53
N SER A 417 11.76 23.10 -19.69
CA SER A 417 12.68 24.12 -19.18
C SER A 417 13.47 23.67 -17.93
N HIS A 418 13.21 22.48 -17.37
CA HIS A 418 13.73 22.09 -16.06
C HIS A 418 15.25 22.23 -15.93
N LYS A 419 16.01 21.72 -16.92
CA LYS A 419 17.47 21.85 -16.96
C LYS A 419 17.90 23.32 -16.92
N ALA A 420 17.32 24.14 -17.79
CA ALA A 420 17.59 25.57 -17.90
C ALA A 420 17.25 26.31 -16.58
N SER A 421 16.18 25.91 -15.90
CA SER A 421 15.80 26.49 -14.60
C SER A 421 16.76 26.10 -13.48
N VAL A 422 17.20 24.84 -13.41
CA VAL A 422 18.22 24.39 -12.43
C VAL A 422 19.56 25.08 -12.65
N GLU A 423 19.99 25.21 -13.91
CA GLU A 423 21.24 25.91 -14.25
C GLU A 423 21.21 27.40 -13.87
N ARG A 424 20.01 28.01 -13.82
CA ARG A 424 19.79 29.37 -13.32
C ARG A 424 19.62 29.44 -11.79
N GLY A 425 19.86 28.35 -11.08
CA GLY A 425 19.82 28.28 -9.61
C GLY A 425 18.42 28.31 -9.02
N ALA A 426 17.37 28.04 -9.80
CA ALA A 426 16.01 28.07 -9.31
C ALA A 426 15.74 26.90 -8.34
N PRO A 427 15.32 27.15 -7.09
CA PRO A 427 14.84 26.09 -6.21
C PRO A 427 13.55 25.48 -6.77
N MET A 428 13.44 24.16 -6.71
CA MET A 428 12.28 23.44 -7.25
C MET A 428 11.26 23.14 -6.14
N ILE A 429 9.98 23.43 -6.40
CA ILE A 429 8.85 23.05 -5.56
C ILE A 429 8.11 21.86 -6.16
N GLU A 430 7.60 20.99 -5.30
CA GLU A 430 6.76 19.87 -5.69
C GLU A 430 5.31 20.33 -5.88
N ALA A 431 4.77 20.10 -7.08
CA ALA A 431 3.38 20.35 -7.45
C ALA A 431 2.76 19.02 -7.93
N GLY A 432 2.36 18.19 -6.97
CA GLY A 432 2.09 16.77 -7.24
C GLY A 432 3.39 16.06 -7.61
N LEU A 433 3.43 15.39 -8.77
CA LEU A 433 4.65 14.75 -9.27
C LEU A 433 5.58 15.71 -10.05
N TRP A 434 5.16 16.95 -10.29
CA TRP A 434 5.94 17.93 -11.04
C TRP A 434 6.89 18.72 -10.15
N TYR A 435 8.08 19.03 -10.68
CA TYR A 435 9.01 19.97 -10.08
C TYR A 435 8.98 21.31 -10.83
N ARG A 436 8.55 22.37 -10.15
CA ARG A 436 8.40 23.71 -10.72
C ARG A 436 9.37 24.71 -10.10
N PRO A 437 9.89 25.70 -10.85
CA PRO A 437 10.78 26.72 -10.30
C PRO A 437 10.02 27.64 -9.32
N SER A 438 10.53 27.78 -8.09
CA SER A 438 9.99 28.65 -7.04
C SER A 438 10.24 30.13 -7.37
N PHE A 439 11.50 30.48 -7.60
CA PHE A 439 12.02 31.80 -7.98
C PHE A 439 13.39 31.60 -8.64
N TYR A 440 13.92 32.63 -9.28
CA TYR A 440 15.19 32.67 -9.99
C TYR A 440 16.12 33.69 -9.33
N PRO A 441 17.10 33.28 -8.52
CA PRO A 441 17.99 34.20 -7.84
C PRO A 441 18.91 34.94 -8.81
N ALA A 442 19.10 36.24 -8.60
CA ALA A 442 20.13 37.04 -9.26
C ALA A 442 21.37 37.20 -8.37
N ALA A 443 22.50 37.54 -8.98
CA ALA A 443 23.74 37.78 -8.24
C ALA A 443 23.56 38.89 -7.19
N GLY A 444 23.91 38.59 -5.93
CA GLY A 444 23.79 39.51 -4.80
C GLY A 444 22.47 39.43 -4.03
N GLU A 445 21.48 38.69 -4.52
CA GLU A 445 20.25 38.39 -3.77
C GLU A 445 20.51 37.25 -2.77
N THR A 446 20.22 37.49 -1.49
CA THR A 446 20.49 36.55 -0.40
C THR A 446 19.21 35.92 0.17
N THR A 447 18.05 36.42 -0.21
CA THR A 447 16.76 35.92 0.24
C THR A 447 15.84 35.65 -0.96
N TRP A 448 15.01 34.61 -0.86
CA TRP A 448 13.97 34.31 -1.86
C TRP A 448 13.07 35.52 -2.14
N ARG A 449 12.88 36.36 -1.11
CA ARG A 449 12.04 37.54 -1.16
C ARG A 449 12.55 38.59 -2.14
N GLN A 450 13.85 38.87 -2.12
CA GLN A 450 14.46 39.84 -3.04
C GLN A 450 14.25 39.40 -4.50
N SER A 451 14.46 38.11 -4.78
CA SER A 451 14.23 37.54 -6.12
C SER A 451 12.77 37.63 -6.54
N CYS A 452 11.85 37.26 -5.66
CA CYS A 452 10.41 37.37 -5.91
C CYS A 452 9.98 38.83 -6.18
N ASP A 453 10.45 39.78 -5.36
CA ASP A 453 10.10 41.19 -5.53
C ASP A 453 10.63 41.77 -6.85
N ARG A 454 11.87 41.43 -7.23
CA ARG A 454 12.43 41.79 -8.54
C ARG A 454 11.63 41.18 -9.68
N GLU A 455 11.28 39.90 -9.59
CA GLU A 455 10.49 39.20 -10.60
C GLU A 455 9.11 39.83 -10.82
N VAL A 456 8.40 40.14 -9.73
CA VAL A 456 7.10 40.84 -9.80
C VAL A 456 7.28 42.22 -10.44
N ALA A 457 8.29 42.98 -10.03
CA ALA A 457 8.58 44.30 -10.61
C ALA A 457 8.93 44.20 -12.11
N ALA A 458 9.68 43.18 -12.52
CA ALA A 458 10.02 42.94 -13.92
C ALA A 458 8.77 42.64 -14.76
N VAL A 459 7.85 41.82 -14.26
CA VAL A 459 6.56 41.55 -14.92
C VAL A 459 5.72 42.81 -15.04
N ARG A 460 5.60 43.60 -13.95
CA ARG A 460 4.76 44.82 -13.92
C ARG A 460 5.31 45.95 -14.79
N ASN A 461 6.63 46.06 -14.95
CA ASN A 461 7.27 47.21 -15.62
C ASN A 461 7.83 46.88 -17.02
N ALA A 462 8.06 45.61 -17.33
CA ALA A 462 8.65 45.17 -18.60
C ALA A 462 7.96 43.89 -19.11
N VAL A 463 8.58 42.74 -18.91
CA VAL A 463 8.07 41.43 -19.34
C VAL A 463 8.69 40.32 -18.48
N GLY A 464 7.92 39.30 -18.15
CA GLY A 464 8.41 38.11 -17.49
C GLY A 464 7.97 36.82 -18.19
N ILE A 465 8.79 35.78 -18.06
CA ILE A 465 8.55 34.44 -18.63
C ILE A 465 8.34 33.43 -17.52
N CYS A 466 7.19 32.75 -17.50
CA CYS A 466 6.89 31.67 -16.55
C CYS A 466 6.53 30.38 -17.28
N ASP A 467 7.07 29.26 -16.81
CA ASP A 467 6.73 27.93 -17.32
C ASP A 467 5.40 27.44 -16.72
N VAL A 468 4.38 27.37 -17.59
CA VAL A 468 3.02 26.90 -17.30
C VAL A 468 2.73 25.56 -18.00
N SER A 469 3.77 24.87 -18.48
CA SER A 469 3.66 23.57 -19.15
C SER A 469 2.99 22.51 -18.29
N THR A 470 2.99 22.66 -16.95
CA THR A 470 2.41 21.70 -16.01
C THR A 470 0.88 21.75 -15.90
N LEU A 471 0.21 22.80 -16.40
CA LEU A 471 -1.26 22.84 -16.44
C LEU A 471 -1.81 21.64 -17.21
N GLY A 472 -2.91 21.05 -16.75
CA GLY A 472 -3.58 20.00 -17.53
C GLY A 472 -4.07 20.59 -18.84
N LYS A 473 -3.94 19.83 -19.93
CA LYS A 473 -4.39 20.24 -21.26
C LYS A 473 -5.17 19.08 -21.87
N ILE A 474 -6.42 19.32 -22.25
CA ILE A 474 -7.30 18.29 -22.81
C ILE A 474 -7.83 18.82 -24.15
N ASP A 475 -7.56 18.08 -25.20
CA ASP A 475 -8.07 18.35 -26.55
C ASP A 475 -9.41 17.64 -26.68
N ILE A 476 -10.46 18.39 -27.01
CA ILE A 476 -11.86 17.96 -27.02
C ILE A 476 -12.42 18.23 -28.40
N GLN A 477 -12.82 17.16 -29.10
CA GLN A 477 -13.27 17.21 -30.48
C GLN A 477 -14.60 16.48 -30.65
N GLY A 478 -15.32 16.80 -31.71
CA GLY A 478 -16.60 16.17 -32.07
C GLY A 478 -17.74 17.18 -32.21
N PRO A 479 -18.78 16.85 -32.98
CA PRO A 479 -19.91 17.76 -33.24
C PRO A 479 -20.64 18.19 -31.96
N ASP A 480 -20.60 17.37 -30.90
CA ASP A 480 -21.26 17.67 -29.63
C ASP A 480 -20.32 18.26 -28.56
N ALA A 481 -19.07 18.59 -28.90
CA ALA A 481 -18.09 19.11 -27.94
C ALA A 481 -18.60 20.36 -27.18
N ALA A 482 -19.34 21.24 -27.87
CA ALA A 482 -19.96 22.41 -27.26
C ALA A 482 -21.03 22.05 -26.21
N ALA A 483 -21.90 21.08 -26.53
CA ALA A 483 -22.94 20.61 -25.63
C ALA A 483 -22.36 19.84 -24.44
N PHE A 484 -21.30 19.08 -24.67
CA PHE A 484 -20.54 18.40 -23.63
C PHE A 484 -19.93 19.40 -22.64
N LEU A 485 -19.25 20.45 -23.15
CA LEU A 485 -18.68 21.51 -22.31
C LEU A 485 -19.75 22.29 -21.54
N ASP A 486 -20.91 22.53 -22.14
CA ASP A 486 -22.07 23.12 -21.45
C ASP A 486 -22.58 22.24 -20.31
N PHE A 487 -22.43 20.92 -20.39
CA PHE A 487 -22.83 20.01 -19.31
C PHE A 487 -21.77 19.93 -18.19
N VAL A 488 -20.48 19.98 -18.55
CA VAL A 488 -19.35 19.88 -17.61
C VAL A 488 -19.10 21.16 -16.83
N TYR A 489 -19.12 22.32 -17.50
CA TYR A 489 -18.86 23.61 -16.87
C TYR A 489 -20.16 24.24 -16.33
N CYS A 490 -20.07 25.04 -15.27
CA CYS A 490 -21.25 25.73 -14.74
C CYS A 490 -21.71 26.89 -15.64
N ASN A 491 -20.78 27.51 -16.38
CA ASN A 491 -21.05 28.50 -17.41
C ASN A 491 -21.18 27.89 -18.80
N THR A 492 -21.69 28.67 -19.76
CA THR A 492 -21.92 28.25 -21.14
C THR A 492 -20.64 28.39 -21.98
N PHE A 493 -20.35 27.42 -22.84
CA PHE A 493 -19.28 27.37 -23.85
C PHE A 493 -19.81 27.26 -25.29
N SER A 494 -21.05 26.80 -25.50
CA SER A 494 -21.65 26.71 -26.85
C SER A 494 -21.72 28.04 -27.61
N THR A 495 -21.82 29.16 -26.89
CA THR A 495 -21.82 30.52 -27.46
C THR A 495 -20.43 31.13 -27.66
N LEU A 496 -19.36 30.40 -27.32
CA LEU A 496 -18.00 30.88 -27.50
C LEU A 496 -17.67 30.95 -29.00
N LYS A 497 -17.26 32.11 -29.50
CA LYS A 497 -16.85 32.26 -30.91
C LYS A 497 -15.55 31.50 -31.16
N ILE A 498 -15.35 30.99 -32.38
CA ILE A 498 -14.07 30.41 -32.81
C ILE A 498 -12.97 31.46 -32.66
N GLY A 499 -11.77 31.02 -32.27
CA GLY A 499 -10.63 31.90 -32.01
C GLY A 499 -10.71 32.63 -30.67
N ARG A 500 -11.59 32.21 -29.75
CA ARG A 500 -11.77 32.82 -28.43
C ARG A 500 -11.58 31.82 -27.31
N VAL A 501 -11.14 32.35 -26.17
CA VAL A 501 -10.99 31.64 -24.90
C VAL A 501 -12.08 32.09 -23.93
N ARG A 502 -12.48 31.20 -23.01
CA ARG A 502 -13.36 31.53 -21.89
C ARG A 502 -12.90 30.78 -20.65
N TYR A 503 -12.85 31.48 -19.52
CA TYR A 503 -12.65 30.86 -18.21
C TYR A 503 -13.96 30.20 -17.75
N GLY A 504 -13.87 29.06 -17.06
CA GLY A 504 -15.03 28.36 -16.50
C GLY A 504 -14.72 27.66 -15.19
N LEU A 505 -15.78 27.35 -14.44
CA LEU A 505 -15.73 26.56 -13.21
C LEU A 505 -16.44 25.23 -13.43
N MET A 506 -15.78 24.14 -13.07
CA MET A 506 -16.39 22.81 -12.99
C MET A 506 -16.87 22.59 -11.57
N LEU A 507 -18.10 22.12 -11.41
CA LEU A 507 -18.66 21.79 -10.09
C LEU A 507 -18.74 20.27 -9.92
N ARG A 508 -18.72 19.83 -8.67
CA ARG A 508 -19.15 18.48 -8.31
C ARG A 508 -20.67 18.41 -8.23
N GLU A 509 -21.23 17.21 -8.23
CA GLU A 509 -22.66 16.98 -8.07
C GLU A 509 -23.26 17.61 -6.78
N ASP A 510 -22.45 17.82 -5.74
CA ASP A 510 -22.86 18.46 -4.48
C ASP A 510 -22.88 20.00 -4.53
N GLY A 511 -22.51 20.62 -5.65
CA GLY A 511 -22.53 22.06 -5.90
C GLY A 511 -21.24 22.81 -5.54
N HIS A 512 -20.21 22.14 -5.03
CA HIS A 512 -18.92 22.77 -4.73
C HIS A 512 -17.99 22.79 -5.95
N VAL A 513 -17.03 23.70 -5.93
CA VAL A 513 -16.03 23.80 -7.00
C VAL A 513 -15.15 22.56 -7.01
N MET A 514 -15.03 21.93 -8.17
CA MET A 514 -14.18 20.78 -8.43
C MET A 514 -12.80 21.22 -8.94
N ASP A 515 -12.81 22.02 -10.00
CA ASP A 515 -11.62 22.58 -10.63
C ASP A 515 -12.02 23.79 -11.50
N ASP A 516 -11.04 24.54 -11.97
CA ASP A 516 -11.22 25.67 -12.86
C ASP A 516 -10.28 25.62 -14.06
N GLY A 517 -10.45 26.58 -14.97
CA GLY A 517 -9.49 26.80 -16.04
C GLY A 517 -10.10 27.51 -17.23
N THR A 518 -9.29 27.62 -18.28
CA THR A 518 -9.72 28.23 -19.54
C THR A 518 -9.96 27.17 -20.61
N THR A 519 -10.97 27.36 -21.44
CA THR A 519 -11.18 26.54 -22.64
C THR A 519 -11.20 27.44 -23.87
N ALA A 520 -10.36 27.08 -24.85
CA ALA A 520 -10.20 27.75 -26.13
C ALA A 520 -11.00 27.02 -27.21
N ARG A 521 -11.73 27.77 -28.06
CA ARG A 521 -12.40 27.20 -29.23
C ARG A 521 -11.53 27.42 -30.47
N LEU A 522 -10.83 26.39 -30.92
CA LEU A 522 -9.87 26.45 -32.04
C LEU A 522 -10.54 26.22 -33.40
N GLY A 523 -11.67 25.53 -33.42
CA GLY A 523 -12.46 25.28 -34.61
C GLY A 523 -13.94 25.10 -34.28
N GLU A 524 -14.76 24.77 -35.28
CA GLU A 524 -16.20 24.56 -35.09
C GLU A 524 -16.48 23.50 -34.01
N ASN A 525 -15.78 22.37 -34.12
CA ASN A 525 -15.90 21.17 -33.28
C ASN A 525 -14.59 20.83 -32.55
N HIS A 526 -13.76 21.84 -32.26
CA HIS A 526 -12.44 21.65 -31.66
C HIS A 526 -12.18 22.65 -30.54
N TYR A 527 -12.03 22.11 -29.34
CA TYR A 527 -11.76 22.84 -28.12
C TYR A 527 -10.49 22.33 -27.44
N VAL A 528 -9.80 23.21 -26.72
CA VAL A 528 -8.69 22.85 -25.85
C VAL A 528 -8.95 23.42 -24.48
N MET A 529 -9.18 22.54 -23.52
CA MET A 529 -9.37 22.84 -22.11
C MET A 529 -8.02 22.88 -21.41
N THR A 530 -7.85 23.86 -20.53
CA THR A 530 -6.80 23.89 -19.52
C THR A 530 -7.40 23.62 -18.16
N THR A 531 -6.68 22.90 -17.32
CA THR A 531 -7.05 22.58 -15.94
C THR A 531 -5.87 22.93 -15.04
N THR A 532 -6.11 22.94 -13.74
CA THR A 532 -5.01 23.12 -12.80
C THR A 532 -4.02 21.94 -12.83
N THR A 533 -2.77 22.19 -12.42
CA THR A 533 -1.66 21.22 -12.56
C THR A 533 -1.89 19.89 -11.85
N ALA A 534 -2.34 19.93 -10.59
CA ALA A 534 -2.50 18.72 -9.78
C ALA A 534 -3.77 17.94 -10.16
N ALA A 535 -4.81 18.62 -10.65
CA ALA A 535 -6.09 18.01 -10.98
C ALA A 535 -6.17 17.48 -12.43
N ALA A 536 -5.16 17.70 -13.27
CA ALA A 536 -5.16 17.29 -14.70
C ALA A 536 -5.66 15.85 -14.94
N GLY A 537 -5.14 14.87 -14.20
CA GLY A 537 -5.58 13.47 -14.31
C GLY A 537 -6.98 13.23 -13.76
N LEU A 538 -7.37 13.95 -12.71
CA LEU A 538 -8.70 13.84 -12.09
C LEU A 538 -9.79 14.43 -13.01
N VAL A 539 -9.52 15.56 -13.65
CA VAL A 539 -10.43 16.16 -14.63
C VAL A 539 -10.56 15.27 -15.86
N MET A 540 -9.46 14.74 -16.42
CA MET A 540 -9.56 13.81 -17.56
C MET A 540 -10.43 12.60 -17.22
N ARG A 541 -10.22 11.98 -16.05
CA ARG A 541 -11.05 10.87 -15.57
C ARG A 541 -12.52 11.29 -15.37
N HIS A 542 -12.76 12.51 -14.91
CA HIS A 542 -14.10 13.05 -14.80
C HIS A 542 -14.76 13.19 -16.17
N LEU A 543 -14.08 13.76 -17.16
CA LEU A 543 -14.61 13.87 -18.53
C LEU A 543 -14.91 12.48 -19.14
N ASP A 544 -14.04 11.50 -18.92
CA ASP A 544 -14.28 10.11 -19.35
C ASP A 544 -15.56 9.54 -18.71
N PHE A 545 -15.75 9.76 -17.40
CA PHE A 545 -16.96 9.33 -16.71
C PHE A 545 -18.21 10.04 -17.26
N VAL A 546 -18.14 11.35 -17.49
CA VAL A 546 -19.26 12.12 -18.05
C VAL A 546 -19.61 11.59 -19.45
N ALA A 547 -18.62 11.41 -20.33
CA ALA A 547 -18.84 10.93 -21.69
C ALA A 547 -19.34 9.48 -21.73
N GLN A 548 -18.81 8.58 -20.89
CA GLN A 548 -19.15 7.16 -20.93
C GLN A 548 -20.43 6.80 -20.17
N VAL A 549 -20.76 7.54 -19.11
CA VAL A 549 -21.82 7.17 -18.17
C VAL A 549 -22.96 8.17 -18.17
N LEU A 550 -22.68 9.47 -18.06
CA LEU A 550 -23.73 10.48 -17.92
C LEU A 550 -24.31 10.91 -19.26
N ARG A 551 -23.46 11.04 -20.28
CA ARG A 551 -23.79 11.52 -21.63
C ARG A 551 -23.21 10.63 -22.74
N PRO A 552 -23.46 9.30 -22.73
CA PRO A 552 -23.03 8.41 -23.81
C PRO A 552 -23.73 8.67 -25.14
N ASP A 553 -24.72 9.55 -25.16
CA ASP A 553 -25.44 10.02 -26.34
C ASP A 553 -24.68 11.06 -27.17
N LEU A 554 -23.67 11.72 -26.60
CA LEU A 554 -22.92 12.79 -27.27
C LEU A 554 -21.75 12.26 -28.10
N ASP A 555 -21.61 12.72 -29.35
CA ASP A 555 -20.43 12.46 -30.18
C ASP A 555 -19.30 13.45 -29.83
N VAL A 556 -18.48 13.03 -28.87
CA VAL A 556 -17.33 13.78 -28.36
C VAL A 556 -16.17 12.83 -28.03
N GLN A 557 -14.96 13.29 -28.33
CA GLN A 557 -13.71 12.62 -27.99
C GLN A 557 -12.83 13.57 -27.19
N CYS A 558 -12.33 13.08 -26.05
CA CYS A 558 -11.40 13.80 -25.19
C CYS A 558 -10.05 13.08 -25.19
N ILE A 559 -8.96 13.81 -25.32
CA ILE A 559 -7.61 13.27 -25.16
C ILE A 559 -6.73 14.23 -24.37
N SER A 560 -6.00 13.71 -23.39
CA SER A 560 -5.01 14.53 -22.69
C SER A 560 -3.84 14.85 -23.63
N VAL A 561 -3.58 16.14 -23.81
CA VAL A 561 -2.43 16.68 -24.54
C VAL A 561 -1.49 17.45 -23.60
N THR A 562 -1.60 17.20 -22.29
CA THR A 562 -0.82 17.85 -21.22
C THR A 562 0.67 17.84 -21.49
N GLU A 563 1.21 16.66 -21.83
CA GLU A 563 2.65 16.49 -22.10
C GLU A 563 3.04 16.75 -23.56
N HIS A 564 2.05 16.93 -24.45
CA HIS A 564 2.33 17.20 -25.85
C HIS A 564 2.82 18.64 -26.07
N TRP A 565 2.39 19.57 -25.22
CA TRP A 565 2.64 21.01 -25.36
C TRP A 565 3.49 21.55 -24.21
N ALA A 566 4.65 22.12 -24.55
CA ALA A 566 5.31 23.08 -23.68
C ALA A 566 4.64 24.43 -23.83
N GLN A 567 4.40 25.14 -22.73
CA GLN A 567 3.65 26.40 -22.74
C GLN A 567 4.24 27.40 -21.75
N PHE A 568 4.47 28.62 -22.23
CA PHE A 568 5.10 29.69 -21.46
C PHE A 568 4.19 30.92 -21.42
N ALA A 569 3.98 31.43 -20.21
CA ALA A 569 3.34 32.72 -20.01
C ALA A 569 4.38 33.84 -20.24
N VAL A 570 4.08 34.74 -21.17
CA VAL A 570 4.82 35.96 -21.48
C VAL A 570 3.97 37.13 -21.00
N ALA A 571 4.29 37.68 -19.83
CA ALA A 571 3.42 38.62 -19.12
C ALA A 571 4.11 39.96 -18.86
N GLY A 572 3.40 41.06 -19.04
CA GLY A 572 3.87 42.43 -18.82
C GLY A 572 3.61 43.35 -20.01
N PRO A 573 3.76 44.67 -19.85
CA PRO A 573 3.45 45.66 -20.89
C PRO A 573 4.25 45.45 -22.20
N LYS A 574 5.45 44.85 -22.12
CA LYS A 574 6.29 44.55 -23.30
C LYS A 574 6.09 43.14 -23.87
N SER A 575 5.13 42.36 -23.37
CA SER A 575 4.91 40.97 -23.81
C SER A 575 4.59 40.84 -25.30
N ARG A 576 3.83 41.78 -25.87
CA ARG A 576 3.55 41.83 -27.31
C ARG A 576 4.82 42.08 -28.12
N GLU A 577 5.59 43.10 -27.73
CA GLU A 577 6.83 43.47 -28.42
C GLU A 577 7.81 42.30 -28.42
N LEU A 578 7.96 41.61 -27.29
CA LEU A 578 8.78 40.40 -27.19
C LEU A 578 8.30 39.31 -28.16
N LEU A 579 7.00 39.01 -28.15
CA LEU A 579 6.43 37.98 -29.00
C LEU A 579 6.53 38.31 -30.49
N ASN A 580 6.28 39.54 -30.91
CA ASN A 580 6.45 39.96 -32.30
C ASN A 580 7.88 39.77 -32.83
N GLY A 581 8.88 39.60 -31.95
CA GLY A 581 10.24 39.24 -32.31
C GLY A 581 10.49 37.73 -32.53
N VAL A 582 9.54 36.86 -32.18
CA VAL A 582 9.65 35.39 -32.32
C VAL A 582 8.50 34.75 -33.10
N LEU A 583 7.37 35.44 -33.26
CA LEU A 583 6.24 34.99 -34.07
C LEU A 583 6.53 35.19 -35.56
N ASP A 584 6.06 34.27 -36.38
CA ASP A 584 6.21 34.35 -37.85
C ASP A 584 5.31 35.46 -38.46
N SER A 585 4.25 35.85 -37.74
CA SER A 585 3.35 36.94 -38.08
C SER A 585 3.18 37.88 -36.87
N GLN A 586 3.28 39.19 -37.11
CA GLN A 586 3.07 40.17 -36.05
C GLN A 586 1.61 40.25 -35.61
N ILE A 587 1.42 40.56 -34.33
CA ILE A 587 0.11 40.76 -33.69
C ILE A 587 0.01 42.15 -33.05
N ASP A 588 -1.22 42.64 -32.96
CA ASP A 588 -1.66 43.88 -32.33
C ASP A 588 -3.01 43.67 -31.61
N ASP A 589 -3.64 44.73 -31.10
CA ASP A 589 -4.93 44.67 -30.39
C ASP A 589 -6.12 44.34 -31.29
N GLU A 590 -6.06 44.66 -32.59
CA GLU A 590 -7.15 44.40 -33.54
C GLU A 590 -7.12 42.95 -34.03
N SER A 591 -5.92 42.48 -34.37
CA SER A 591 -5.65 41.13 -34.87
C SER A 591 -5.70 40.06 -33.77
N TRP A 592 -5.29 40.39 -32.54
CA TRP A 592 -5.22 39.45 -31.42
C TRP A 592 -5.76 40.04 -30.10
N PRO A 593 -7.06 40.42 -30.04
CA PRO A 593 -7.67 41.10 -28.91
C PRO A 593 -7.68 40.24 -27.64
N PHE A 594 -7.99 40.85 -26.48
CA PHE A 594 -8.12 40.13 -25.20
C PHE A 594 -8.98 38.86 -25.33
N MET A 595 -8.49 37.73 -24.80
CA MET A 595 -9.09 36.38 -24.92
C MET A 595 -9.15 35.81 -26.35
N ALA A 596 -8.34 36.30 -27.29
CA ALA A 596 -8.10 35.65 -28.58
C ALA A 596 -7.23 34.39 -28.43
N CYS A 597 -7.40 33.42 -29.32
CA CYS A 597 -6.54 32.26 -29.45
C CYS A 597 -6.50 31.72 -30.87
N GLY A 598 -5.47 30.94 -31.19
CA GLY A 598 -5.37 30.29 -32.48
C GLY A 598 -4.03 29.59 -32.69
N ALA A 599 -3.91 28.92 -33.84
CA ALA A 599 -2.62 28.46 -34.34
C ALA A 599 -1.73 29.66 -34.66
N MET A 600 -0.43 29.51 -34.44
CA MET A 600 0.56 30.58 -34.67
C MET A 600 1.91 29.96 -35.03
N GLY A 601 2.58 30.52 -36.03
CA GLY A 601 3.98 30.19 -36.33
C GLY A 601 4.91 30.83 -35.29
N VAL A 602 5.75 30.03 -34.65
CA VAL A 602 6.69 30.45 -33.60
C VAL A 602 8.08 29.99 -34.02
N ALA A 603 8.90 30.91 -34.52
CA ALA A 603 10.24 30.64 -35.05
C ALA A 603 10.24 29.45 -36.04
N GLY A 604 9.30 29.43 -36.98
CA GLY A 604 9.13 28.37 -37.97
C GLY A 604 8.52 27.05 -37.46
N VAL A 605 8.10 26.98 -36.20
CA VAL A 605 7.37 25.83 -35.62
C VAL A 605 5.88 26.16 -35.49
N GLN A 606 5.01 25.23 -35.85
CA GLN A 606 3.58 25.37 -35.62
C GLN A 606 3.26 25.24 -34.14
N GLY A 607 2.83 26.36 -33.54
CA GLY A 607 2.44 26.50 -32.15
C GLY A 607 1.00 26.99 -32.00
N ARG A 608 0.66 27.36 -30.76
CA ARG A 608 -0.62 27.99 -30.40
C ARG A 608 -0.33 29.22 -29.58
N LEU A 609 -1.15 30.25 -29.75
CA LEU A 609 -1.06 31.48 -28.99
C LEU A 609 -2.40 31.77 -28.32
N PHE A 610 -2.36 32.11 -27.03
CA PHE A 610 -3.52 32.45 -26.23
C PHE A 610 -3.33 33.82 -25.58
N ARG A 611 -4.28 34.72 -25.74
CA ARG A 611 -4.28 36.04 -25.10
C ARG A 611 -4.97 35.95 -23.73
N ILE A 612 -4.33 35.26 -22.81
CA ILE A 612 -4.80 35.02 -21.44
C ILE A 612 -3.74 35.44 -20.43
N SER A 613 -4.18 35.73 -19.20
CA SER A 613 -3.30 36.23 -18.15
C SER A 613 -3.80 35.79 -16.78
N PHE A 614 -2.87 35.27 -15.99
CA PHE A 614 -3.07 35.00 -14.56
C PHE A 614 -2.33 35.99 -13.66
N SER A 615 -1.50 36.87 -14.25
CA SER A 615 -0.75 37.91 -13.50
C SER A 615 -1.53 39.22 -13.36
N GLY A 616 -2.63 39.38 -14.09
CA GLY A 616 -3.36 40.65 -14.21
C GLY A 616 -2.73 41.67 -15.16
N GLU A 617 -1.59 41.34 -15.77
CA GLU A 617 -0.98 42.17 -16.81
C GLU A 617 -1.45 41.77 -18.21
N HIS A 618 -1.14 42.64 -19.17
CA HIS A 618 -1.08 42.31 -20.59
C HIS A 618 -0.22 41.05 -20.77
N ALA A 619 -0.82 39.93 -21.16
CA ALA A 619 -0.08 38.67 -21.26
C ALA A 619 -0.58 37.74 -22.37
N TYR A 620 0.32 36.86 -22.76
CA TYR A 620 0.08 35.79 -23.72
C TYR A 620 0.62 34.48 -23.16
N GLU A 621 0.00 33.38 -23.53
CA GLU A 621 0.59 32.05 -23.38
C GLU A 621 0.91 31.50 -24.76
N VAL A 622 2.19 31.19 -24.99
CA VAL A 622 2.68 30.60 -26.24
C VAL A 622 3.00 29.13 -26.01
N ALA A 623 2.44 28.27 -26.85
CA ALA A 623 2.62 26.83 -26.77
C ALA A 623 3.27 26.27 -28.03
N VAL A 624 4.22 25.36 -27.86
CA VAL A 624 4.86 24.60 -28.94
C VAL A 624 4.91 23.11 -28.57
N PRO A 625 5.04 22.19 -29.55
CA PRO A 625 5.26 20.79 -29.24
C PRO A 625 6.44 20.64 -28.27
N ALA A 626 6.29 19.80 -27.24
CA ALA A 626 7.21 19.74 -26.10
C ALA A 626 8.69 19.55 -26.50
N ARG A 627 8.95 18.85 -27.62
CA ARG A 627 10.31 18.69 -28.18
C ARG A 627 11.04 20.01 -28.52
N TYR A 628 10.31 21.12 -28.66
CA TYR A 628 10.87 22.46 -28.90
C TYR A 628 10.81 23.38 -27.66
N GLY A 629 10.22 22.91 -26.56
CA GLY A 629 9.96 23.74 -25.38
C GLY A 629 11.21 24.33 -24.74
N ALA A 630 12.28 23.54 -24.61
CA ALA A 630 13.55 24.01 -24.05
C ALA A 630 14.14 25.18 -24.86
N ALA A 631 14.19 25.02 -26.19
CA ALA A 631 14.72 26.04 -27.08
C ALA A 631 13.88 27.32 -27.06
N LEU A 632 12.54 27.19 -27.06
CA LEU A 632 11.66 28.36 -26.96
C LEU A 632 11.85 29.08 -25.62
N TYR A 633 11.96 28.34 -24.50
CA TYR A 633 12.19 28.94 -23.19
C TYR A 633 13.45 29.80 -23.16
N ASP A 634 14.59 29.27 -23.65
CA ASP A 634 15.84 30.02 -23.68
C ASP A 634 15.71 31.30 -24.51
N VAL A 635 15.14 31.21 -25.72
CA VAL A 635 14.92 32.38 -26.59
C VAL A 635 14.03 33.44 -25.93
N LEU A 636 12.94 33.02 -25.28
CA LEU A 636 12.02 33.93 -24.59
C LEU A 636 12.71 34.63 -23.41
N VAL A 637 13.47 33.88 -22.60
CA VAL A 637 14.16 34.42 -21.41
C VAL A 637 15.28 35.37 -21.81
N GLU A 638 16.11 35.02 -22.80
CA GLU A 638 17.17 35.90 -23.30
C GLU A 638 16.60 37.22 -23.81
N ARG A 639 15.53 37.17 -24.61
CA ARG A 639 14.85 38.37 -25.10
C ARG A 639 14.25 39.19 -23.96
N ALA A 640 13.59 38.55 -23.00
CA ALA A 640 13.04 39.24 -21.84
C ALA A 640 14.14 40.02 -21.10
N GLN A 641 15.31 39.42 -20.89
CA GLN A 641 16.45 40.09 -20.25
C GLN A 641 16.92 41.34 -21.00
N THR A 642 16.98 41.29 -22.34
CA THR A 642 17.34 42.48 -23.14
C THR A 642 16.33 43.63 -23.01
N MET A 643 15.10 43.33 -22.59
CA MET A 643 14.01 44.30 -22.45
C MET A 643 13.82 44.82 -21.00
N GLY A 644 14.70 44.41 -20.08
CA GLY A 644 14.60 44.69 -18.64
C GLY A 644 13.71 43.71 -17.87
N GLY A 645 13.39 42.58 -18.49
CA GLY A 645 12.57 41.49 -17.96
C GLY A 645 13.37 40.31 -17.41
N CYS A 646 12.68 39.23 -17.00
CA CYS A 646 13.33 38.00 -16.52
C CYS A 646 12.45 36.75 -16.62
N ALA A 647 13.02 35.58 -16.35
CA ALA A 647 12.22 34.43 -15.95
C ALA A 647 11.65 34.68 -14.54
N TYR A 648 10.43 34.21 -14.28
CA TYR A 648 9.83 34.28 -12.93
C TYR A 648 9.21 32.95 -12.52
N GLY A 649 9.26 32.68 -11.22
CA GLY A 649 8.82 31.43 -10.63
C GLY A 649 7.43 31.49 -10.02
N MET A 650 7.07 30.43 -9.30
CA MET A 650 5.78 30.27 -8.64
C MET A 650 5.54 31.27 -7.51
N GLU A 651 6.57 31.76 -6.82
CA GLU A 651 6.42 32.77 -5.77
C GLU A 651 5.95 34.11 -6.35
N ALA A 652 6.60 34.58 -7.42
CA ALA A 652 6.20 35.81 -8.09
C ALA A 652 4.82 35.66 -8.75
N LEU A 653 4.52 34.51 -9.37
CA LEU A 653 3.18 34.22 -9.90
C LEU A 653 2.12 34.27 -8.78
N ASN A 654 2.43 33.74 -7.60
CA ASN A 654 1.53 33.76 -6.45
C ASN A 654 1.28 35.19 -5.95
N VAL A 655 2.28 36.08 -5.93
CA VAL A 655 2.06 37.49 -5.59
C VAL A 655 1.18 38.17 -6.63
N LEU A 656 1.49 38.01 -7.93
CA LEU A 656 0.77 38.68 -9.02
C LEU A 656 -0.71 38.30 -9.05
N ARG A 657 -1.03 37.04 -8.79
CA ARG A 657 -2.43 36.55 -8.76
C ARG A 657 -3.17 36.98 -7.48
N ILE A 658 -2.48 37.06 -6.33
CA ILE A 658 -3.06 37.58 -5.07
C ILE A 658 -3.44 39.04 -5.24
N GLU A 659 -2.58 39.85 -5.87
CA GLU A 659 -2.88 41.26 -6.18
C GLU A 659 -4.16 41.43 -7.03
N LYS A 660 -4.57 40.39 -7.77
CA LYS A 660 -5.77 40.36 -8.62
C LYS A 660 -6.95 39.59 -8.03
N GLY A 661 -6.83 39.06 -6.81
CA GLY A 661 -7.88 38.22 -6.21
C GLY A 661 -8.14 36.92 -6.97
N HIS A 662 -7.20 36.47 -7.81
CA HIS A 662 -7.36 35.23 -8.56
C HIS A 662 -7.19 34.01 -7.65
N ILE A 663 -8.05 33.04 -7.85
CA ILE A 663 -8.12 31.82 -7.03
C ILE A 663 -7.15 30.76 -7.52
N THR A 664 -6.75 29.89 -6.60
CA THR A 664 -6.01 28.66 -6.87
C THR A 664 -6.60 27.53 -6.04
N HIS A 665 -6.00 26.34 -6.05
CA HIS A 665 -6.38 25.25 -5.13
C HIS A 665 -6.42 25.65 -3.65
N SER A 666 -5.66 26.68 -3.24
CA SER A 666 -5.75 27.22 -1.89
C SER A 666 -7.14 27.77 -1.55
N GLU A 667 -7.89 28.25 -2.54
CA GLU A 667 -9.25 28.77 -2.41
C GLU A 667 -10.33 27.76 -2.86
N ILE A 668 -9.98 26.78 -3.71
CA ILE A 668 -10.87 25.69 -4.15
C ILE A 668 -10.50 24.33 -3.53
N HIS A 669 -10.36 24.30 -2.21
CA HIS A 669 -9.96 23.12 -1.41
C HIS A 669 -11.06 22.06 -1.22
N GLY A 670 -12.10 22.10 -2.04
CA GLY A 670 -13.19 21.13 -2.05
C GLY A 670 -14.36 21.43 -1.12
N ARG A 671 -14.29 22.46 -0.26
CA ARG A 671 -15.41 22.88 0.62
C ARG A 671 -16.06 24.20 0.20
N THR A 672 -15.55 24.83 -0.86
CA THR A 672 -16.02 26.14 -1.32
C THR A 672 -16.96 26.01 -2.51
N THR A 673 -18.00 26.83 -2.52
CA THR A 673 -18.97 26.92 -3.61
C THR A 673 -18.61 28.08 -4.54
N ALA A 674 -19.24 28.14 -5.71
CA ALA A 674 -19.12 29.30 -6.59
C ALA A 674 -19.56 30.60 -5.89
N PHE A 675 -20.54 30.55 -4.97
CA PHE A 675 -20.97 31.71 -4.19
C PHE A 675 -19.87 32.19 -3.22
N ASP A 676 -19.24 31.26 -2.51
CA ASP A 676 -18.21 31.57 -1.50
C ASP A 676 -17.04 32.30 -2.14
N ILE A 677 -16.57 31.86 -3.31
CA ILE A 677 -15.46 32.51 -4.05
C ILE A 677 -15.87 33.78 -4.81
N GLY A 678 -17.15 34.17 -4.79
CA GLY A 678 -17.64 35.37 -5.49
C GLY A 678 -18.01 35.15 -6.97
N PHE A 679 -18.07 33.90 -7.42
CA PHE A 679 -18.33 33.50 -8.81
C PHE A 679 -19.77 32.99 -9.01
N GLY A 680 -20.69 33.22 -8.06
CA GLY A 680 -22.07 32.70 -8.12
C GLY A 680 -22.82 33.08 -9.41
N ARG A 681 -22.54 34.27 -9.97
CA ARG A 681 -23.10 34.72 -11.27
C ARG A 681 -22.63 33.90 -12.48
N MET A 682 -21.56 33.12 -12.34
CA MET A 682 -21.03 32.25 -13.40
C MET A 682 -21.86 30.98 -13.55
N VAL A 683 -22.55 30.54 -12.49
CA VAL A 683 -23.43 29.38 -12.52
C VAL A 683 -24.67 29.73 -13.35
N SER A 684 -24.80 29.07 -14.50
CA SER A 684 -25.89 29.37 -15.43
C SER A 684 -27.25 29.02 -14.84
N GLN A 685 -28.21 29.93 -15.00
CA GLN A 685 -29.62 29.73 -14.68
C GLN A 685 -30.44 29.24 -15.89
N LYS A 686 -29.80 29.10 -17.06
CA LYS A 686 -30.47 28.82 -18.34
C LYS A 686 -30.20 27.42 -18.89
N LYS A 687 -29.26 26.70 -18.30
CA LYS A 687 -28.90 25.34 -18.68
C LYS A 687 -28.67 24.50 -17.43
N ASP A 688 -28.91 23.21 -17.58
CA ASP A 688 -28.45 22.24 -16.60
C ASP A 688 -26.96 21.92 -16.81
N CYS A 689 -26.28 21.55 -15.73
CA CYS A 689 -24.90 21.09 -15.71
C CYS A 689 -24.63 20.37 -14.39
N ILE A 690 -23.50 19.67 -14.33
CA ILE A 690 -23.10 18.96 -13.12
C ILE A 690 -23.04 19.94 -11.94
N GLY A 691 -23.70 19.58 -10.84
CA GLY A 691 -23.76 20.39 -9.62
C GLY A 691 -24.71 21.59 -9.66
N ASN A 692 -25.40 21.87 -10.78
CA ASN A 692 -26.24 23.05 -10.92
C ASN A 692 -27.32 23.12 -9.82
N ALA A 693 -28.21 22.12 -9.77
CA ALA A 693 -29.30 22.07 -8.80
C ALA A 693 -28.80 22.14 -7.35
N ALA A 694 -27.72 21.41 -7.03
CA ALA A 694 -27.17 21.36 -5.68
C ALA A 694 -26.56 22.71 -5.25
N SER A 695 -25.93 23.44 -6.19
CA SER A 695 -25.34 24.76 -5.93
C SER A 695 -26.37 25.84 -5.59
N GLN A 696 -27.64 25.62 -5.92
CA GLN A 696 -28.74 26.57 -5.69
C GLN A 696 -29.50 26.33 -4.39
N ARG A 697 -29.09 25.37 -3.57
CA ARG A 697 -29.70 25.15 -2.25
C ARG A 697 -29.50 26.36 -1.36
N GLU A 698 -30.53 26.72 -0.60
CA GLU A 698 -30.56 27.89 0.29
C GLU A 698 -29.27 28.02 1.12
N GLY A 699 -28.89 26.97 1.86
CA GLY A 699 -27.68 26.96 2.70
C GLY A 699 -26.33 27.10 1.97
N LEU A 700 -26.29 27.02 0.64
CA LEU A 700 -25.08 27.30 -0.17
C LEU A 700 -25.04 28.72 -0.72
N LEU A 701 -26.11 29.48 -0.54
CA LEU A 701 -26.27 30.87 -1.00
C LEU A 701 -26.49 31.85 0.17
N GLU A 702 -26.54 31.36 1.41
CA GLU A 702 -26.73 32.19 2.60
C GLU A 702 -25.61 33.24 2.77
N GLU A 703 -26.00 34.45 3.17
CA GLU A 703 -25.07 35.57 3.34
C GLU A 703 -24.07 35.34 4.47
N ASP A 704 -24.44 34.55 5.48
CA ASP A 704 -23.60 34.25 6.63
C ASP A 704 -22.57 33.14 6.39
N ARG A 705 -22.43 32.65 5.15
CA ARG A 705 -21.33 31.77 4.75
C ARG A 705 -19.99 32.49 4.78
N GLU A 706 -18.91 31.71 4.80
CA GLU A 706 -17.57 32.25 4.63
C GLU A 706 -17.36 32.63 3.16
N GLN A 707 -17.03 33.89 2.92
CA GLN A 707 -16.89 34.48 1.58
C GLN A 707 -15.46 34.94 1.36
N LEU A 708 -14.95 34.76 0.14
CA LEU A 708 -13.62 35.18 -0.25
C LEU A 708 -13.49 36.72 -0.13
N VAL A 709 -12.48 37.15 0.63
CA VAL A 709 -12.12 38.56 0.86
C VAL A 709 -10.62 38.76 0.70
N GLY A 710 -10.23 40.00 0.45
CA GLY A 710 -8.86 40.47 0.60
C GLY A 710 -8.56 40.84 2.06
N LEU A 711 -7.30 40.73 2.47
CA LEU A 711 -6.81 41.17 3.78
C LEU A 711 -5.55 42.02 3.64
N LYS A 712 -5.48 43.12 4.39
CA LYS A 712 -4.31 44.01 4.47
C LYS A 712 -3.98 44.37 5.93
N PRO A 713 -2.71 44.49 6.36
CA PRO A 713 -2.40 44.82 7.75
C PRO A 713 -2.80 46.25 8.14
N ALA A 714 -3.62 46.39 9.18
CA ALA A 714 -4.12 47.67 9.72
C ALA A 714 -3.35 48.18 10.95
N GLY A 715 -2.65 47.30 11.69
CA GLY A 715 -1.95 47.64 12.95
C GLY A 715 -0.43 47.79 12.87
N GLU A 716 0.25 47.80 14.02
CA GLU A 716 1.72 47.84 14.13
C GLU A 716 2.39 46.59 13.56
N VAL A 717 1.77 45.42 13.78
CA VAL A 717 2.23 44.15 13.22
C VAL A 717 1.84 44.09 11.74
N LYS A 718 2.82 44.31 10.86
CA LYS A 718 2.66 44.25 9.40
C LYS A 718 2.93 42.85 8.85
N GLN A 719 2.19 41.86 9.34
CA GLN A 719 2.33 40.46 8.91
C GLN A 719 0.96 39.81 8.68
N ILE A 720 0.86 38.99 7.63
CA ILE A 720 -0.27 38.08 7.37
C ILE A 720 0.33 36.68 7.15
N THR A 721 -0.29 35.64 7.71
CA THR A 721 0.14 34.25 7.55
C THR A 721 -0.97 33.37 7.00
N ALA A 722 -0.63 32.50 6.05
CA ALA A 722 -1.57 31.50 5.53
C ALA A 722 -1.87 30.45 6.61
N GLY A 723 -3.14 30.04 6.68
CA GLY A 723 -3.68 29.13 7.70
C GLY A 723 -4.07 29.81 9.02
N ALA A 724 -3.87 31.12 9.15
CA ALA A 724 -4.31 31.86 10.34
C ALA A 724 -5.84 31.99 10.37
N HIS A 725 -6.39 32.03 11.58
CA HIS A 725 -7.83 32.19 11.82
C HIS A 725 -8.21 33.65 12.04
N LEU A 726 -9.46 33.97 11.74
CA LEU A 726 -9.98 35.34 11.71
C LEU A 726 -11.04 35.52 12.80
N PHE A 727 -10.88 36.56 13.62
CA PHE A 727 -11.74 36.87 14.76
C PHE A 727 -12.19 38.32 14.71
N ALA A 728 -13.40 38.60 15.22
CA ALA A 728 -13.81 39.99 15.47
C ALA A 728 -12.81 40.69 16.41
N GLN A 729 -12.65 42.00 16.27
CA GLN A 729 -11.75 42.76 17.13
C GLN A 729 -12.17 42.64 18.61
N GLY A 730 -11.20 42.30 19.47
CA GLY A 730 -11.43 42.11 20.92
C GLY A 730 -12.10 40.79 21.30
N ALA A 731 -12.48 39.94 20.34
CA ALA A 731 -12.96 38.60 20.65
C ALA A 731 -11.82 37.70 21.11
N GLU A 732 -12.11 36.82 22.07
CA GLU A 732 -11.15 35.81 22.50
C GLU A 732 -10.88 34.82 21.35
N PRO A 733 -9.61 34.49 21.02
CA PRO A 733 -9.27 33.62 19.90
C PRO A 733 -9.48 32.14 20.25
N VAL A 734 -10.75 31.76 20.37
CA VAL A 734 -11.24 30.40 20.65
C VAL A 734 -12.19 29.94 19.56
N ARG A 735 -12.34 28.62 19.40
CA ARG A 735 -13.14 28.00 18.33
C ARG A 735 -14.54 28.60 18.13
N THR A 736 -15.23 28.98 19.20
CA THR A 736 -16.61 29.52 19.12
C THR A 736 -16.68 30.92 18.51
N ASN A 737 -15.57 31.66 18.52
CA ASN A 737 -15.47 33.02 18.00
C ASN A 737 -14.78 33.09 16.62
N ASP A 738 -14.34 31.96 16.09
CA ASP A 738 -13.70 31.87 14.78
C ASP A 738 -14.71 32.21 13.67
N GLN A 739 -14.29 33.11 12.77
CA GLN A 739 -15.12 33.64 11.69
C GLN A 739 -14.57 33.29 10.31
N GLY A 740 -13.45 32.57 10.22
CA GLY A 740 -12.85 32.20 8.95
C GLY A 740 -11.34 32.10 9.00
N TYR A 741 -10.70 32.07 7.84
CA TYR A 741 -9.28 31.73 7.72
C TYR A 741 -8.61 32.36 6.51
N VAL A 742 -7.29 32.56 6.62
CA VAL A 742 -6.43 33.04 5.53
C VAL A 742 -5.97 31.85 4.68
N THR A 743 -6.15 31.92 3.38
CA THR A 743 -5.75 30.85 2.44
C THR A 743 -4.42 31.14 1.78
N SER A 744 -4.21 32.38 1.34
CA SER A 744 -3.07 32.75 0.52
C SER A 744 -2.47 34.05 1.00
N VAL A 745 -1.15 34.13 1.01
CA VAL A 745 -0.42 35.33 1.44
C VAL A 745 0.76 35.60 0.52
N GLY A 746 1.07 36.88 0.38
CA GLY A 746 2.28 37.36 -0.27
C GLY A 746 2.54 38.78 0.19
N PHE A 747 3.73 39.32 -0.03
CA PHE A 747 3.86 40.79 0.00
C PHE A 747 3.87 41.30 -1.42
N SER A 748 3.16 42.39 -1.61
CA SER A 748 3.02 43.07 -2.88
C SER A 748 4.12 44.12 -2.96
N PRO A 749 5.16 43.92 -3.79
CA PRO A 749 6.11 44.99 -4.07
C PRO A 749 5.42 46.14 -4.84
N THR A 750 4.31 45.85 -5.54
CA THR A 750 3.47 46.86 -6.21
C THR A 750 2.86 47.85 -5.21
N LEU A 751 2.40 47.36 -4.05
CA LEU A 751 1.72 48.17 -3.03
C LEU A 751 2.56 48.41 -1.77
N GLY A 752 3.77 47.83 -1.69
CA GLY A 752 4.68 47.94 -0.55
C GLY A 752 4.13 47.33 0.75
N THR A 753 3.26 46.32 0.68
CA THR A 753 2.56 45.77 1.86
C THR A 753 2.21 44.29 1.70
N PRO A 754 2.15 43.50 2.80
CA PRO A 754 1.55 42.18 2.79
C PRO A 754 0.07 42.22 2.37
N LEU A 755 -0.32 41.24 1.56
CA LEU A 755 -1.70 40.99 1.16
C LEU A 755 -2.06 39.55 1.51
N GLY A 756 -3.32 39.34 1.86
CA GLY A 756 -3.90 38.02 2.04
C GLY A 756 -5.17 37.85 1.21
N LEU A 757 -5.46 36.63 0.83
CA LEU A 757 -6.80 36.17 0.51
C LEU A 757 -7.24 35.22 1.63
N GLY A 758 -8.54 35.22 1.93
CA GLY A 758 -9.12 34.35 2.93
C GLY A 758 -10.62 34.29 2.82
N PHE A 759 -11.22 33.40 3.60
CA PHE A 759 -12.66 33.30 3.73
C PHE A 759 -13.08 33.89 5.06
N LEU A 760 -14.07 34.78 5.04
CA LEU A 760 -14.61 35.43 6.22
C LEU A 760 -16.13 35.32 6.21
N ARG A 761 -16.72 34.96 7.35
CA ARG A 761 -18.17 34.91 7.54
C ARG A 761 -18.81 36.24 7.17
N ASN A 762 -19.74 36.22 6.21
CA ASN A 762 -20.36 37.41 5.60
C ASN A 762 -19.33 38.46 5.12
N GLY A 763 -18.19 38.00 4.60
CA GLY A 763 -17.01 38.83 4.38
C GLY A 763 -17.21 40.02 3.44
N ARG A 764 -18.00 39.88 2.38
CA ARG A 764 -18.20 40.96 1.39
C ARG A 764 -18.92 42.17 1.97
N ALA A 765 -19.85 41.95 2.90
CA ALA A 765 -20.56 43.02 3.59
C ALA A 765 -19.69 43.76 4.63
N ARG A 766 -18.48 43.23 4.89
CA ARG A 766 -17.57 43.67 5.95
C ARG A 766 -16.31 44.34 5.41
N HIS A 767 -16.25 44.67 4.13
CA HIS A 767 -15.14 45.44 3.57
C HIS A 767 -14.98 46.77 4.33
N GLY A 768 -13.75 47.09 4.73
CA GLY A 768 -13.38 48.22 5.59
C GLY A 768 -13.36 47.90 7.10
N GLU A 769 -13.90 46.74 7.52
CA GLU A 769 -13.81 46.31 8.92
C GLU A 769 -12.37 45.89 9.29
N VAL A 770 -11.94 46.19 10.51
CA VAL A 770 -10.68 45.69 11.07
C VAL A 770 -10.97 44.47 11.95
N ILE A 771 -10.30 43.36 11.64
CA ILE A 771 -10.41 42.08 12.34
C ILE A 771 -9.06 41.64 12.93
N THR A 772 -9.09 40.68 13.84
CA THR A 772 -7.89 40.08 14.42
C THR A 772 -7.56 38.76 13.71
N MET A 773 -6.39 38.69 13.10
CA MET A 773 -5.82 37.45 12.58
C MET A 773 -4.95 36.80 13.67
N VAL A 774 -5.16 35.52 13.94
CA VAL A 774 -4.35 34.74 14.90
C VAL A 774 -3.84 33.45 14.26
N ASP A 775 -2.52 33.28 14.29
CA ASP A 775 -1.82 32.05 13.95
C ASP A 775 -1.30 31.41 15.23
N HIS A 776 -2.07 30.48 15.77
CA HIS A 776 -1.74 29.81 17.03
C HIS A 776 -0.44 28.99 16.95
N LEU A 777 -0.10 28.46 15.77
CA LEU A 777 1.09 27.63 15.60
C LEU A 777 2.37 28.48 15.59
N ARG A 778 2.32 29.65 14.95
CA ARG A 778 3.47 30.56 14.84
C ARG A 778 3.49 31.64 15.93
N GLY A 779 2.44 31.73 16.75
CA GLY A 779 2.32 32.75 17.79
C GLY A 779 2.19 34.17 17.23
N VAL A 780 1.58 34.32 16.04
CA VAL A 780 1.44 35.62 15.37
C VAL A 780 0.01 36.12 15.55
N THR A 781 -0.12 37.35 16.04
CA THR A 781 -1.40 38.07 16.10
C THR A 781 -1.24 39.41 15.39
N ALA A 782 -2.13 39.71 14.45
CA ALA A 782 -2.11 40.96 13.70
C ALA A 782 -3.52 41.51 13.46
N GLN A 783 -3.64 42.83 13.35
CA GLN A 783 -4.88 43.48 12.91
C GLN A 783 -4.90 43.57 11.39
N CYS A 784 -5.98 43.09 10.77
CA CYS A 784 -6.16 43.11 9.32
C CYS A 784 -7.42 43.88 8.95
N GLU A 785 -7.32 44.79 8.00
CA GLU A 785 -8.46 45.37 7.30
C GLU A 785 -8.98 44.36 6.28
N VAL A 786 -10.29 44.13 6.29
CA VAL A 786 -11.01 43.34 5.29
C VAL A 786 -11.19 44.19 4.04
N CYS A 787 -10.75 43.71 2.90
CA CYS A 787 -10.76 44.43 1.63
C CYS A 787 -11.49 43.65 0.55
N ASP A 788 -11.78 44.31 -0.56
CA ASP A 788 -12.06 43.60 -1.82
C ASP A 788 -10.84 42.72 -2.18
N PRO A 789 -11.04 41.47 -2.64
CA PRO A 789 -9.92 40.60 -3.02
C PRO A 789 -9.08 41.13 -4.19
N VAL A 790 -9.59 42.09 -4.99
CA VAL A 790 -8.86 42.69 -6.13
C VAL A 790 -8.17 43.98 -5.71
N PHE A 791 -6.89 43.89 -5.37
CA PHE A 791 -6.10 45.03 -4.86
C PHE A 791 -5.51 45.94 -5.93
N VAL A 792 -5.16 45.38 -7.09
CA VAL A 792 -4.47 46.09 -8.18
C VAL A 792 -5.33 46.08 -9.43
N ASP A 793 -5.52 47.27 -10.04
CA ASP A 793 -6.27 47.46 -11.29
C ASP A 793 -7.66 46.77 -11.26
N PRO A 794 -8.57 47.17 -10.34
CA PRO A 794 -9.89 46.55 -10.21
C PRO A 794 -10.73 46.69 -11.49
N GLU A 795 -10.53 47.74 -12.27
CA GLU A 795 -11.19 47.95 -13.56
C GLU A 795 -10.66 47.04 -14.68
N GLY A 796 -9.46 46.48 -14.51
CA GLY A 796 -8.85 45.51 -15.42
C GLY A 796 -8.28 46.12 -16.71
N GLY A 797 -7.88 47.41 -16.68
CA GLY A 797 -7.34 48.10 -17.85
C GLY A 797 -6.00 47.51 -18.31
N ARG A 798 -5.10 47.18 -17.38
CA ARG A 798 -3.77 46.62 -17.71
C ARG A 798 -3.86 45.26 -18.39
N LEU A 799 -4.90 44.51 -18.04
CA LEU A 799 -5.20 43.15 -18.49
C LEU A 799 -5.80 43.15 -19.90
N ARG A 800 -6.71 44.10 -20.16
CA ARG A 800 -7.50 44.15 -21.41
C ARG A 800 -6.80 44.88 -22.56
N GLY A 801 -5.86 45.77 -22.25
CA GLY A 801 -5.24 46.66 -23.23
C GLY A 801 -6.01 47.96 -23.33
#